data_AF-A0A2S7XUK0-F1
#
_entry.id   AF-A0A2S7XUK0-F1
#
_cell.length_a   1.000
_cell.length_b   1.000
_cell.length_c   1.000
_cell.angle_alpha   90.00
_cell.angle_beta   90.00
_cell.angle_gamma   90.00
#
_symmetry.space_group_name_H-M   'P 1'
#
loop_
_entity.id
_entity.type
_entity.pdbx_description
1 polymer ?
#
loop_
_entity_poly.entity_id
_entity_poly.type
_entity_poly.pdbx_seq_one_letter_code
_entity_poly.pdbx_strand_id
1 'polypeptide(L)'
;MFHSILLLTRWVLVVCFIGGLSFPAGAATDIVVTTSDDIVSETDGVISLREAVTDVTAGGVIKFSLAANSVINLATEIIINKSLTIDGSAATGLIVKGSVTDRVFKLSTGIWLRIQFLTLEGSSSNSISGGTIYNNGGTLELVSCIIQNGHANQGAIYNDNNGILTLDHCTIKDNIAQFGAAIYNYAGTVTVRNCSIIQNGSSEDGSSGSIKNWSSGTLNIISSTFSKNKADIGAGITNYGVLKIKDSTFSENETNSTTGNKQGGALYNKNAATATITNSTFSNNIAYSVGGGIYNDGTLTIKNSTIVENSADDDVYSAKGGGIYNHTNGQLMIANSIISANSINSAYSSPEIYNGGSFTSTGKNIFGLNGGIGIEGATPTAGTYFMPAAGFLIGNIVNDLANNGGPTQTRAPVFGGLAWNAGDNTSAAGLEYDQRGGWRILNGTVDIGAVEIGTVPLNDTGITTCTDTYTNTNNLPCPVTGYPRQDAEFGTNSFNFTKLDASGNPLPATATNHVCVKDNVTGLIWEVKTDNTIPDLRDKDNLYIFADTTTFVASVNGSNLCGASDWRLPTVKEFTGIANHKLYNPAIDANYFPNTLPNWFWTGSPNPASTLSMYGVDFGYRAVDVLDKSASHYLCLVRGGQSIDAFVDNSNGTVTQTNTGLMWAKCSIGQTFNSTTNTCDGTATANNWWIDALNFTNYFTVGGYNDWRLPNVKELQALIDYNSVNPAINTLFANTPSGNYWSSSLYTNTTSDYAWFVNFANGSIHGHGRGWSDYVRPCAADYLLIPMY
;
A
#
# COMPACT_ATOMS: atom_id res chain seq x y z
N MET A 1 -24.00 -7.38 -44.08
CA MET A 1 -25.25 -7.38 -43.30
C MET A 1 -25.13 -8.45 -42.23
N PHE A 2 -24.56 -8.09 -41.08
CA PHE A 2 -24.31 -8.99 -39.96
C PHE A 2 -25.20 -8.55 -38.79
N HIS A 3 -25.92 -9.51 -38.21
CA HIS A 3 -26.51 -9.42 -36.87
C HIS A 3 -25.66 -10.30 -35.95
N SER A 4 -25.07 -9.71 -34.91
CA SER A 4 -24.50 -10.43 -33.77
C SER A 4 -24.85 -9.65 -32.51
N ILE A 5 -25.52 -10.34 -31.60
CA ILE A 5 -26.16 -9.83 -30.39
C ILE A 5 -25.14 -9.78 -29.25
N LEU A 6 -25.26 -8.70 -28.45
CA LEU A 6 -24.43 -8.28 -27.33
C LEU A 6 -24.16 -9.36 -26.26
N LEU A 7 -22.90 -9.46 -25.86
CA LEU A 7 -22.42 -9.88 -24.54
C LEU A 7 -21.34 -8.88 -24.11
N LEU A 8 -21.72 -7.90 -23.28
CA LEU A 8 -20.80 -7.01 -22.58
C LEU A 8 -21.11 -7.10 -21.09
N THR A 9 -20.15 -7.69 -20.39
CA THR A 9 -20.12 -7.97 -18.96
C THR A 9 -20.12 -6.68 -18.13
N ARG A 10 -21.13 -6.53 -17.27
CA ARG A 10 -21.21 -5.52 -16.20
C ARG A 10 -20.11 -5.73 -15.17
N TRP A 11 -19.13 -4.84 -15.12
CA TRP A 11 -18.21 -4.69 -13.99
C TRP A 11 -17.86 -3.22 -13.75
N VAL A 12 -17.95 -2.81 -12.48
CA VAL A 12 -17.50 -1.55 -11.87
C VAL A 12 -18.23 -0.28 -12.30
N LEU A 13 -19.37 -0.04 -11.63
CA LEU A 13 -19.86 1.30 -11.35
C LEU A 13 -20.12 1.36 -9.83
N VAL A 14 -19.15 1.79 -9.05
CA VAL A 14 -19.45 2.52 -7.80
C VAL A 14 -19.44 3.98 -8.22
N VAL A 15 -20.50 4.38 -8.91
CA VAL A 15 -20.86 5.78 -9.01
C VAL A 15 -21.34 6.17 -7.61
N CYS A 16 -20.77 7.25 -7.09
CA CYS A 16 -21.46 8.10 -6.11
C CYS A 16 -22.87 8.37 -6.63
N PHE A 17 -23.84 7.56 -6.20
CA PHE A 17 -25.24 7.91 -6.30
C PHE A 17 -25.48 9.02 -5.27
N ILE A 18 -25.06 10.24 -5.60
CA ILE A 18 -25.80 11.44 -5.20
C ILE A 18 -26.96 11.53 -6.20
N GLY A 19 -27.87 10.55 -6.14
CA GLY A 19 -29.17 10.64 -6.76
C GLY A 19 -30.03 11.48 -5.83
N GLY A 20 -30.42 12.66 -6.28
CA GLY A 20 -31.17 13.65 -5.52
C GLY A 20 -32.37 13.05 -4.78
N LEU A 21 -32.23 12.92 -3.46
CA LEU A 21 -33.32 13.14 -2.54
C LEU A 21 -33.17 14.58 -2.06
N SER A 22 -34.02 15.47 -2.57
CA SER A 22 -34.19 16.79 -1.98
C SER A 22 -34.74 16.58 -0.57
N PHE A 23 -33.88 16.70 0.43
CA PHE A 23 -34.32 16.82 1.82
C PHE A 23 -35.05 18.16 1.98
N PRO A 24 -36.20 18.22 2.67
CA PRO A 24 -36.73 19.50 3.10
C PRO A 24 -35.68 20.19 3.97
N ALA A 25 -35.35 21.44 3.61
CA ALA A 25 -34.31 22.24 4.24
C ALA A 25 -34.66 22.58 5.70
N GLY A 26 -34.31 21.69 6.63
CA GLY A 26 -33.88 22.05 7.98
C GLY A 26 -32.36 21.95 8.01
N ALA A 27 -31.65 22.98 8.49
CA ALA A 27 -30.20 22.93 8.59
C ALA A 27 -29.80 21.79 9.54
N ALA A 28 -28.99 20.83 9.06
CA ALA A 28 -28.48 19.76 9.91
C ALA A 28 -27.63 20.38 11.03
N THR A 29 -27.93 20.04 12.28
CA THR A 29 -27.21 20.58 13.45
C THR A 29 -26.23 19.57 14.00
N ASP A 30 -24.96 19.99 14.14
CA ASP A 30 -23.95 19.21 14.85
C ASP A 30 -24.29 19.15 16.35
N ILE A 31 -24.08 17.99 16.97
CA ILE A 31 -24.21 17.83 18.42
C ILE A 31 -22.87 17.37 18.99
N VAL A 32 -22.49 17.93 20.14
CA VAL A 32 -21.24 17.58 20.83
C VAL A 32 -21.57 16.81 22.09
N VAL A 33 -21.07 15.58 22.18
CA VAL A 33 -21.08 14.75 23.40
C VAL A 33 -20.08 15.32 24.39
N THR A 34 -20.54 15.63 25.60
CA THR A 34 -19.75 16.31 26.65
C THR A 34 -19.56 15.47 27.92
N THR A 35 -20.24 14.34 28.04
CA THR A 35 -20.03 13.38 29.14
C THR A 35 -19.74 11.96 28.64
N SER A 36 -18.99 11.19 29.42
CA SER A 36 -18.78 9.77 29.21
C SER A 36 -19.88 8.89 29.81
N ASP A 37 -20.78 9.47 30.61
CA ASP A 37 -21.87 8.75 31.25
C ASP A 37 -22.99 8.48 30.23
N ASP A 38 -23.51 7.25 30.21
CA ASP A 38 -24.68 6.87 29.41
C ASP A 38 -25.97 7.11 30.22
N ILE A 39 -26.24 8.38 30.52
CA ILE A 39 -27.43 8.83 31.25
C ILE A 39 -28.23 9.75 30.34
N VAL A 40 -29.55 9.55 30.29
CA VAL A 40 -30.48 10.43 29.57
C VAL A 40 -31.16 11.32 30.60
N SER A 41 -30.84 12.61 30.63
CA SER A 41 -31.37 13.62 31.54
C SER A 41 -31.29 15.02 30.93
N GLU A 42 -32.44 15.59 30.58
CA GLU A 42 -32.54 16.98 30.07
C GLU A 42 -32.09 18.06 31.07
N THR A 43 -31.76 17.70 32.32
CA THR A 43 -31.49 18.64 33.42
C THR A 43 -30.06 18.60 33.97
N ASP A 44 -29.21 17.69 33.49
CA ASP A 44 -27.85 17.54 34.04
C ASP A 44 -26.82 18.50 33.42
N GLY A 45 -27.20 19.19 32.34
CA GLY A 45 -26.37 20.19 31.67
C GLY A 45 -25.23 19.60 30.84
N VAL A 46 -25.21 18.28 30.63
CA VAL A 46 -24.27 17.58 29.75
C VAL A 46 -25.05 16.85 28.65
N ILE A 47 -24.34 16.32 27.65
CA ILE A 47 -24.93 15.55 26.55
C ILE A 47 -24.19 14.23 26.47
N SER A 48 -24.89 13.13 26.76
CA SER A 48 -24.43 11.76 26.54
C SER A 48 -24.50 11.39 25.06
N LEU A 49 -23.82 10.30 24.66
CA LEU A 49 -23.93 9.77 23.30
C LEU A 49 -25.36 9.38 22.93
N ARG A 50 -26.14 8.86 23.89
CA ARG A 50 -27.52 8.42 23.66
C ARG A 50 -28.46 9.60 23.42
N GLU A 51 -28.28 10.69 24.16
CA GLU A 51 -28.98 11.96 23.91
C GLU A 51 -28.59 12.53 22.55
N ALA A 52 -27.29 12.60 22.24
CA ALA A 52 -26.82 13.12 20.96
C ALA A 52 -27.41 12.35 19.77
N VAL A 53 -27.49 11.02 19.85
CA VAL A 53 -28.15 10.20 18.83
C VAL A 53 -29.65 10.50 18.76
N THR A 54 -30.31 10.79 19.88
CA THR A 54 -31.76 11.12 19.90
C THR A 54 -32.04 12.51 19.35
N ASP A 55 -31.17 13.47 19.59
CA ASP A 55 -31.41 14.88 19.30
C ASP A 55 -30.89 15.31 17.93
N VAL A 56 -29.88 14.63 17.39
CA VAL A 56 -29.27 15.02 16.10
C VAL A 56 -30.30 14.91 14.97
N THR A 57 -30.39 15.93 14.14
CA THR A 57 -31.24 15.87 12.94
C THR A 57 -30.71 14.83 11.95
N ALA A 58 -31.58 14.23 11.13
CA ALA A 58 -31.13 13.33 10.07
C ALA A 58 -30.11 14.03 9.15
N GLY A 59 -28.98 13.36 8.90
CA GLY A 59 -27.83 13.88 8.18
C GLY A 59 -26.82 14.67 9.03
N GLY A 60 -27.11 14.93 10.31
CA GLY A 60 -26.22 15.67 11.21
C GLY A 60 -25.00 14.87 11.69
N VAL A 61 -24.06 15.57 12.33
CA VAL A 61 -22.80 15.01 12.83
C VAL A 61 -22.75 15.06 14.36
N ILE A 62 -22.40 13.93 14.97
CA ILE A 62 -22.11 13.84 16.40
C ILE A 62 -20.59 13.91 16.58
N LYS A 63 -20.13 14.86 17.40
CA LYS A 63 -18.71 15.09 17.77
C LYS A 63 -18.53 14.87 19.27
N PHE A 64 -17.29 14.88 19.73
CA PHE A 64 -16.95 14.67 21.14
C PHE A 64 -16.06 15.79 21.68
N SER A 65 -16.35 16.23 22.91
CA SER A 65 -15.49 17.12 23.71
C SER A 65 -15.10 16.40 24.99
N LEU A 66 -14.54 15.20 24.85
CA LEU A 66 -14.07 14.34 25.94
C LEU A 66 -12.55 14.33 25.99
N ALA A 67 -12.00 13.93 27.13
CA ALA A 67 -10.56 13.73 27.26
C ALA A 67 -10.09 12.56 26.36
N ALA A 68 -8.81 12.57 26.00
CA ALA A 68 -8.21 11.46 25.25
C ALA A 68 -8.34 10.15 26.04
N ASN A 69 -8.63 9.05 25.34
CA ASN A 69 -8.85 7.72 25.90
C ASN A 69 -10.02 7.60 26.90
N SER A 70 -10.98 8.53 26.89
CA SER A 70 -12.24 8.35 27.63
C SER A 70 -12.97 7.07 27.20
N VAL A 71 -13.77 6.50 28.11
CA VAL A 71 -14.57 5.29 27.86
C VAL A 71 -16.03 5.59 28.15
N ILE A 72 -16.89 5.41 27.15
CA ILE A 72 -18.35 5.48 27.30
C ILE A 72 -18.85 4.05 27.50
N ASN A 73 -19.38 3.76 28.70
CA ASN A 73 -19.97 2.46 29.01
C ASN A 73 -21.47 2.51 28.78
N LEU A 74 -21.95 1.80 27.78
CA LEU A 74 -23.37 1.78 27.44
C LEU A 74 -24.14 0.84 28.37
N ALA A 75 -25.28 1.30 28.87
CA ALA A 75 -26.22 0.48 29.63
C ALA A 75 -26.93 -0.54 28.72
N THR A 76 -27.26 -0.13 27.48
CA THR A 76 -27.96 -0.95 26.47
C THR A 76 -27.49 -0.58 25.05
N GLU A 77 -27.85 -1.38 24.04
CA GLU A 77 -27.55 -1.02 22.65
C GLU A 77 -28.14 0.35 22.26
N ILE A 78 -27.43 1.09 21.40
CA ILE A 78 -27.93 2.31 20.76
C ILE A 78 -28.55 1.94 19.41
N ILE A 79 -29.84 2.24 19.25
CA ILE A 79 -30.57 2.03 17.99
C ILE A 79 -30.38 3.24 17.08
N ILE A 80 -29.84 3.02 15.90
CA ILE A 80 -29.69 4.03 14.84
C ILE A 80 -30.86 3.88 13.87
N ASN A 81 -31.81 4.81 13.95
CA ASN A 81 -33.06 4.83 13.17
C ASN A 81 -33.17 6.04 12.22
N LYS A 82 -32.12 6.86 12.14
CA LYS A 82 -31.98 8.00 11.25
C LYS A 82 -30.54 8.10 10.77
N SER A 83 -30.35 8.57 9.54
CA SER A 83 -29.02 8.67 8.96
C SER A 83 -28.20 9.75 9.66
N LEU A 84 -26.94 9.49 9.99
CA LEU A 84 -26.07 10.43 10.71
C LEU A 84 -24.59 10.04 10.59
N THR A 85 -23.70 10.93 11.03
CA THR A 85 -22.26 10.65 11.22
C THR A 85 -21.88 10.71 12.70
N ILE A 86 -21.02 9.80 13.15
CA ILE A 86 -20.37 9.84 14.46
C ILE A 86 -18.86 10.01 14.25
N ASP A 87 -18.32 11.14 14.70
CA ASP A 87 -16.94 11.56 14.44
C ASP A 87 -16.13 11.69 15.74
N GLY A 88 -15.28 10.68 15.98
CA GLY A 88 -14.36 10.62 17.12
C GLY A 88 -13.08 11.43 16.96
N SER A 89 -12.86 12.13 15.84
CA SER A 89 -11.57 12.76 15.52
C SER A 89 -11.10 13.79 16.55
N ALA A 90 -12.03 14.44 17.28
CA ALA A 90 -11.73 15.40 18.34
C ALA A 90 -11.40 14.76 19.71
N ALA A 91 -11.68 13.47 19.89
CA ALA A 91 -11.46 12.74 21.14
C ALA A 91 -10.57 11.50 20.88
N THR A 92 -9.27 11.74 20.73
CA THR A 92 -8.28 10.71 20.39
C THR A 92 -8.36 9.50 21.34
N GLY A 93 -8.49 8.30 20.76
CA GLY A 93 -8.52 7.05 21.53
C GLY A 93 -9.83 6.78 22.27
N LEU A 94 -10.90 7.55 22.01
CA LEU A 94 -12.21 7.32 22.63
C LEU A 94 -12.72 5.90 22.37
N ILE A 95 -13.19 5.26 23.44
CA ILE A 95 -13.78 3.92 23.43
C ILE A 95 -15.28 4.03 23.70
N VAL A 96 -16.10 3.43 22.84
CA VAL A 96 -17.53 3.21 23.11
C VAL A 96 -17.74 1.71 23.33
N LYS A 97 -18.19 1.36 24.53
CA LYS A 97 -18.26 -0.03 24.99
C LYS A 97 -19.70 -0.47 25.20
N GLY A 98 -20.07 -1.61 24.61
CA GLY A 98 -21.35 -2.28 24.84
C GLY A 98 -21.47 -2.83 26.26
N SER A 99 -22.67 -3.26 26.64
CA SER A 99 -22.87 -3.90 27.94
C SER A 99 -22.41 -5.36 27.88
N VAL A 100 -22.45 -6.06 29.02
CA VAL A 100 -22.16 -7.51 29.05
C VAL A 100 -23.14 -8.34 28.21
N THR A 101 -24.37 -7.84 28.02
CA THR A 101 -25.46 -8.52 27.29
C THR A 101 -25.74 -7.93 25.93
N ASP A 102 -25.35 -6.67 25.69
CA ASP A 102 -25.77 -5.89 24.54
C ASP A 102 -24.58 -5.33 23.76
N ARG A 103 -24.76 -5.28 22.45
CA ARG A 103 -23.82 -4.68 21.50
C ARG A 103 -23.77 -3.14 21.65
N VAL A 104 -22.89 -2.49 20.91
CA VAL A 104 -22.81 -1.02 20.86
C VAL A 104 -23.96 -0.45 20.03
N PHE A 105 -24.03 -0.82 18.75
CA PHE A 105 -24.98 -0.22 17.79
C PHE A 105 -25.84 -1.25 17.07
N LYS A 106 -27.09 -0.87 16.81
CA LYS A 106 -27.99 -1.57 15.89
C LYS A 106 -28.55 -0.59 14.87
N LEU A 107 -28.28 -0.81 13.60
CA LEU A 107 -28.81 0.01 12.51
C LEU A 107 -30.14 -0.55 12.03
N SER A 108 -31.08 0.34 11.76
CA SER A 108 -32.36 0.01 11.11
C SER A 108 -32.22 -0.05 9.58
N THR A 109 -33.16 -0.74 8.93
CA THR A 109 -33.17 -0.91 7.48
C THR A 109 -33.26 0.43 6.75
N GLY A 110 -32.47 0.59 5.69
CA GLY A 110 -32.45 1.80 4.86
C GLY A 110 -31.73 3.00 5.47
N ILE A 111 -31.13 2.85 6.66
CA ILE A 111 -30.39 3.92 7.34
C ILE A 111 -28.93 3.93 6.93
N TRP A 112 -28.38 5.13 6.69
CA TRP A 112 -26.96 5.34 6.44
C TRP A 112 -26.27 5.82 7.72
N LEU A 113 -25.21 5.13 8.15
CA LEU A 113 -24.40 5.53 9.29
C LEU A 113 -22.93 5.53 8.87
N ARG A 114 -22.25 6.64 9.17
CA ARG A 114 -20.79 6.70 9.14
C ARG A 114 -20.24 6.83 10.56
N ILE A 115 -19.27 6.00 10.90
CA ILE A 115 -18.51 6.09 12.14
C ILE A 115 -17.04 6.25 11.77
N GLN A 116 -16.36 7.20 12.40
CA GLN A 116 -14.93 7.41 12.17
C GLN A 116 -14.14 7.73 13.43
N PHE A 117 -12.88 7.28 13.46
CA PHE A 117 -11.90 7.56 14.53
C PHE A 117 -12.35 7.14 15.94
N LEU A 118 -13.04 5.99 16.05
CA LEU A 118 -13.48 5.43 17.33
C LEU A 118 -12.98 4.00 17.54
N THR A 119 -12.75 3.65 18.80
CA THR A 119 -12.67 2.25 19.23
C THR A 119 -14.05 1.81 19.71
N LEU A 120 -14.55 0.71 19.15
CA LEU A 120 -15.80 0.09 19.52
C LEU A 120 -15.51 -1.26 20.18
N GLU A 121 -15.89 -1.37 21.45
CA GLU A 121 -15.71 -2.59 22.23
C GLU A 121 -17.05 -3.32 22.37
N GLY A 122 -17.10 -4.56 21.89
CA GLY A 122 -18.33 -5.34 21.86
C GLY A 122 -18.72 -5.95 23.21
N SER A 123 -19.85 -6.65 23.21
CA SER A 123 -20.36 -7.37 24.38
C SER A 123 -19.50 -8.59 24.69
N SER A 124 -19.63 -9.10 25.92
CA SER A 124 -19.10 -10.41 26.32
C SER A 124 -20.09 -11.57 26.10
N SER A 125 -21.22 -11.34 25.41
CA SER A 125 -22.30 -12.32 25.26
C SER A 125 -22.12 -13.21 24.04
N ASN A 126 -22.07 -14.53 24.23
CA ASN A 126 -22.03 -15.51 23.14
C ASN A 126 -23.41 -15.80 22.51
N SER A 127 -24.47 -15.13 22.96
CA SER A 127 -25.86 -15.45 22.56
C SER A 127 -26.48 -14.45 21.57
N ILE A 128 -25.73 -13.41 21.19
CA ILE A 128 -26.20 -12.35 20.29
C ILE A 128 -25.55 -12.42 18.89
N SER A 129 -26.22 -11.87 17.88
CA SER A 129 -25.68 -11.68 16.52
C SER A 129 -25.15 -10.26 16.35
N GLY A 130 -23.85 -10.08 16.12
CA GLY A 130 -23.21 -8.75 16.04
C GLY A 130 -22.78 -8.26 17.41
N GLY A 131 -21.73 -8.87 17.96
CA GLY A 131 -21.19 -8.62 19.31
C GLY A 131 -20.90 -7.14 19.58
N THR A 132 -20.56 -6.39 18.54
CA THR A 132 -20.31 -4.94 18.59
C THR A 132 -21.36 -4.17 17.79
N ILE A 133 -21.66 -4.61 16.56
CA ILE A 133 -22.60 -3.92 15.66
C ILE A 133 -23.51 -4.92 14.95
N TYR A 134 -24.80 -4.59 14.89
CA TYR A 134 -25.74 -5.23 13.99
C TYR A 134 -26.22 -4.27 12.90
N ASN A 135 -25.82 -4.50 11.65
CA ASN A 135 -26.37 -3.84 10.47
C ASN A 135 -27.58 -4.60 9.90
N ASN A 136 -28.79 -4.14 10.21
CA ASN A 136 -30.03 -4.77 9.78
C ASN A 136 -30.58 -4.11 8.49
N GLY A 137 -29.93 -4.34 7.35
CA GLY A 137 -30.33 -3.79 6.06
C GLY A 137 -30.05 -2.29 5.87
N GLY A 138 -29.14 -1.72 6.67
CA GLY A 138 -28.64 -0.35 6.51
C GLY A 138 -27.37 -0.28 5.66
N THR A 139 -26.85 0.94 5.47
CA THR A 139 -25.53 1.23 4.90
C THR A 139 -24.61 1.71 6.01
N LEU A 140 -23.64 0.88 6.40
CA LEU A 140 -22.66 1.18 7.44
C LEU A 140 -21.29 1.45 6.82
N GLU A 141 -20.73 2.63 7.11
CA GLU A 141 -19.37 3.01 6.78
C GLU A 141 -18.54 3.17 8.06
N LEU A 142 -17.46 2.39 8.17
CA LEU A 142 -16.48 2.50 9.25
C LEU A 142 -15.16 3.00 8.65
N VAL A 143 -14.62 4.09 9.19
CA VAL A 143 -13.39 4.70 8.70
C VAL A 143 -12.42 4.94 9.84
N SER A 144 -11.23 4.35 9.78
CA SER A 144 -10.21 4.50 10.85
C SER A 144 -10.74 4.11 12.24
N CYS A 145 -11.61 3.10 12.28
CA CYS A 145 -12.15 2.54 13.52
C CYS A 145 -11.39 1.30 13.97
N ILE A 146 -11.39 1.06 15.28
CA ILE A 146 -10.95 -0.20 15.88
C ILE A 146 -12.19 -0.94 16.39
N ILE A 147 -12.36 -2.20 16.03
CA ILE A 147 -13.45 -3.07 16.50
C ILE A 147 -12.82 -4.24 17.24
N GLN A 148 -13.07 -4.34 18.54
CA GLN A 148 -12.39 -5.31 19.39
C GLN A 148 -13.25 -5.91 20.48
N ASN A 149 -12.79 -7.06 21.01
CA ASN A 149 -13.36 -7.78 22.14
C ASN A 149 -14.88 -8.04 22.00
N GLY A 150 -15.38 -8.14 20.77
CA GLY A 150 -16.75 -8.54 20.49
C GLY A 150 -16.88 -10.05 20.62
N HIS A 151 -17.56 -10.50 21.66
CA HIS A 151 -18.01 -11.88 21.78
C HIS A 151 -19.44 -11.99 21.22
N ALA A 152 -19.69 -13.00 20.39
CA ALA A 152 -20.99 -13.21 19.75
C ALA A 152 -21.20 -14.66 19.33
N ASN A 153 -22.43 -14.99 18.96
CA ASN A 153 -22.70 -16.17 18.15
C ASN A 153 -22.28 -15.92 16.68
N GLN A 154 -22.60 -14.73 16.16
CA GLN A 154 -22.40 -14.35 14.75
C GLN A 154 -21.68 -13.01 14.66
N GLY A 155 -20.36 -13.07 14.59
CA GLY A 155 -19.41 -11.97 14.43
C GLY A 155 -19.49 -10.79 15.38
N ALA A 156 -18.40 -10.04 15.48
CA ALA A 156 -18.42 -8.71 16.09
C ALA A 156 -19.31 -7.76 15.27
N ILE A 157 -19.29 -7.90 13.95
CA ILE A 157 -20.22 -7.21 13.04
C ILE A 157 -21.11 -8.22 12.33
N TYR A 158 -22.42 -8.09 12.50
CA TYR A 158 -23.42 -8.88 11.78
C TYR A 158 -24.06 -8.03 10.69
N ASN A 159 -23.89 -8.42 9.42
CA ASN A 159 -24.48 -7.76 8.26
C ASN A 159 -25.58 -8.65 7.66
N ASP A 160 -26.82 -8.16 7.69
CA ASP A 160 -28.02 -8.91 7.31
C ASP A 160 -28.96 -8.05 6.47
N ASN A 161 -30.02 -8.67 5.95
CA ASN A 161 -31.14 -8.03 5.23
C ASN A 161 -30.67 -7.15 4.07
N ASN A 162 -29.69 -7.66 3.31
CA ASN A 162 -29.04 -6.99 2.18
C ASN A 162 -28.31 -5.69 2.57
N GLY A 163 -27.86 -5.59 3.82
CA GLY A 163 -27.06 -4.47 4.30
C GLY A 163 -25.78 -4.27 3.50
N ILE A 164 -25.32 -3.03 3.45
CA ILE A 164 -24.03 -2.64 2.87
C ILE A 164 -23.10 -2.28 4.02
N LEU A 165 -21.93 -2.90 4.05
CA LEU A 165 -20.88 -2.62 5.01
C LEU A 165 -19.59 -2.26 4.27
N THR A 166 -19.06 -1.07 4.54
CA THR A 166 -17.74 -0.64 4.05
C THR A 166 -16.82 -0.36 5.23
N LEU A 167 -15.66 -1.01 5.24
CA LEU A 167 -14.57 -0.72 6.17
C LEU A 167 -13.39 -0.15 5.41
N ASP A 168 -12.84 0.94 5.94
CA ASP A 168 -11.69 1.63 5.37
C ASP A 168 -10.69 2.03 6.45
N HIS A 169 -9.44 1.58 6.32
CA HIS A 169 -8.41 1.85 7.33
C HIS A 169 -8.79 1.38 8.74
N CYS A 170 -9.66 0.36 8.84
CA CYS A 170 -10.10 -0.18 10.12
C CYS A 170 -9.17 -1.31 10.61
N THR A 171 -9.14 -1.48 11.93
CA THR A 171 -8.57 -2.68 12.57
C THR A 171 -9.69 -3.46 13.24
N ILE A 172 -9.84 -4.75 12.91
CA ILE A 172 -10.76 -5.66 13.61
C ILE A 172 -9.93 -6.75 14.27
N LYS A 173 -9.93 -6.79 15.60
CA LYS A 173 -9.04 -7.68 16.35
C LYS A 173 -9.65 -8.24 17.62
N ASP A 174 -9.12 -9.37 18.06
CA ASP A 174 -9.46 -9.96 19.36
C ASP A 174 -10.97 -10.26 19.53
N ASN A 175 -11.69 -10.45 18.42
CA ASN A 175 -13.10 -10.81 18.45
C ASN A 175 -13.26 -12.33 18.44
N ILE A 176 -14.29 -12.81 19.14
CA ILE A 176 -14.56 -14.23 19.30
C ILE A 176 -16.01 -14.53 18.92
N ALA A 177 -16.23 -15.39 17.93
CA ALA A 177 -17.58 -15.88 17.63
C ALA A 177 -17.59 -17.30 17.07
N GLN A 178 -18.72 -18.00 17.22
CA GLN A 178 -18.92 -19.30 16.57
C GLN A 178 -18.87 -19.17 15.03
N PHE A 179 -19.39 -18.05 14.50
CA PHE A 179 -19.40 -17.80 13.08
C PHE A 179 -18.91 -16.39 12.72
N GLY A 180 -17.86 -16.30 11.90
CA GLY A 180 -17.44 -15.00 11.35
C GLY A 180 -16.92 -14.08 12.44
N ALA A 181 -15.95 -14.52 13.25
CA ALA A 181 -15.51 -13.84 14.48
C ALA A 181 -15.39 -12.31 14.35
N ALA A 182 -14.77 -11.82 13.28
CA ALA A 182 -14.75 -10.42 12.92
C ALA A 182 -16.09 -9.99 12.28
N ILE A 183 -16.45 -10.62 11.16
CA ILE A 183 -17.63 -10.25 10.37
C ILE A 183 -18.42 -11.49 9.96
N TYR A 184 -19.73 -11.46 10.20
CA TYR A 184 -20.66 -12.41 9.62
C TYR A 184 -21.58 -11.69 8.62
N ASN A 185 -21.40 -11.98 7.33
CA ASN A 185 -22.25 -11.50 6.25
C ASN A 185 -23.29 -12.55 5.89
N TYR A 186 -24.50 -12.41 6.44
CA TYR A 186 -25.61 -13.32 6.11
C TYR A 186 -26.20 -13.05 4.74
N ALA A 187 -26.35 -11.77 4.40
CA ALA A 187 -26.86 -11.30 3.12
C ALA A 187 -26.36 -9.87 2.87
N GLY A 188 -26.10 -9.52 1.61
CA GLY A 188 -25.66 -8.17 1.23
C GLY A 188 -24.17 -8.07 0.86
N THR A 189 -23.66 -6.85 0.86
CA THR A 189 -22.32 -6.53 0.34
C THR A 189 -21.41 -6.02 1.45
N VAL A 190 -20.26 -6.67 1.61
CA VAL A 190 -19.17 -6.22 2.48
C VAL A 190 -17.96 -5.85 1.62
N THR A 191 -17.42 -4.66 1.85
CA THR A 191 -16.16 -4.20 1.27
C THR A 191 -15.18 -3.89 2.39
N VAL A 192 -14.03 -4.57 2.38
CA VAL A 192 -12.93 -4.38 3.32
C VAL A 192 -11.75 -3.83 2.52
N ARG A 193 -11.37 -2.57 2.79
CA ARG A 193 -10.25 -1.93 2.10
C ARG A 193 -9.26 -1.31 3.07
N ASN A 194 -7.96 -1.48 2.82
CA ASN A 194 -6.89 -0.94 3.69
C ASN A 194 -7.03 -1.34 5.17
N CYS A 195 -7.63 -2.50 5.46
CA CYS A 195 -7.92 -2.91 6.83
C CYS A 195 -6.96 -3.98 7.33
N SER A 196 -6.88 -4.10 8.66
CA SER A 196 -6.19 -5.17 9.37
C SER A 196 -7.20 -6.03 10.13
N ILE A 197 -7.38 -7.28 9.71
CA ILE A 197 -8.25 -8.28 10.36
C ILE A 197 -7.36 -9.31 11.03
N ILE A 198 -7.12 -9.14 12.33
CA ILE A 198 -6.04 -9.86 13.02
C ILE A 198 -6.51 -10.52 14.30
N GLN A 199 -5.98 -11.70 14.63
CA GLN A 199 -6.19 -12.34 15.93
C GLN A 199 -7.68 -12.57 16.29
N ASN A 200 -8.55 -12.73 15.30
CA ASN A 200 -9.94 -13.09 15.54
C ASN A 200 -10.07 -14.62 15.65
N GLY A 201 -10.88 -15.08 16.60
CA GLY A 201 -10.92 -16.47 17.04
C GLY A 201 -12.32 -17.10 17.00
N SER A 202 -12.41 -18.41 16.84
CA SER A 202 -13.64 -19.16 17.12
C SER A 202 -13.78 -19.57 18.59
N SER A 203 -15.03 -19.74 19.07
CA SER A 203 -15.33 -20.13 20.45
C SER A 203 -15.55 -21.63 20.68
N GLU A 204 -15.83 -22.44 19.64
CA GLU A 204 -16.23 -23.86 19.74
C GLU A 204 -15.75 -24.69 18.54
N ASP A 205 -15.72 -26.02 18.67
CA ASP A 205 -15.40 -26.98 17.59
C ASP A 205 -16.51 -27.00 16.50
N GLY A 206 -16.13 -26.79 15.23
CA GLY A 206 -17.02 -26.70 14.07
C GLY A 206 -17.28 -25.26 13.57
N SER A 207 -16.50 -24.29 14.05
CA SER A 207 -16.68 -22.86 13.79
C SER A 207 -16.00 -22.39 12.50
N SER A 208 -16.52 -21.30 11.92
CA SER A 208 -16.01 -20.72 10.67
C SER A 208 -15.08 -19.53 10.91
N GLY A 209 -14.21 -19.25 9.95
CA GLY A 209 -13.23 -18.15 9.89
C GLY A 209 -13.61 -16.77 10.39
N SER A 210 -12.61 -15.89 10.45
CA SER A 210 -12.78 -14.49 10.88
C SER A 210 -13.87 -13.76 10.13
N ILE A 211 -13.97 -14.01 8.81
CA ILE A 211 -15.14 -13.58 8.04
C ILE A 211 -15.87 -14.79 7.52
N LYS A 212 -17.19 -14.82 7.75
CA LYS A 212 -18.09 -15.76 7.10
C LYS A 212 -18.99 -15.02 6.11
N ASN A 213 -18.87 -15.38 4.84
CA ASN A 213 -19.71 -14.88 3.77
C ASN A 213 -20.71 -15.95 3.34
N TRP A 214 -21.99 -15.74 3.61
CA TRP A 214 -23.04 -16.70 3.30
C TRP A 214 -23.43 -16.69 1.81
N SER A 215 -24.31 -17.61 1.40
CA SER A 215 -24.55 -17.92 -0.02
C SER A 215 -25.12 -16.76 -0.85
N SER A 216 -25.87 -15.85 -0.23
CA SER A 216 -26.37 -14.62 -0.87
C SER A 216 -25.44 -13.41 -0.70
N GLY A 217 -24.29 -13.59 -0.03
CA GLY A 217 -23.36 -12.53 0.31
C GLY A 217 -22.31 -12.26 -0.76
N THR A 218 -21.95 -10.98 -0.91
CA THR A 218 -20.79 -10.53 -1.69
C THR A 218 -19.73 -9.95 -0.77
N LEU A 219 -18.50 -10.43 -0.87
CA LEU A 219 -17.35 -9.97 -0.12
C LEU A 219 -16.25 -9.48 -1.09
N ASN A 220 -15.83 -8.22 -0.93
CA ASN A 220 -14.71 -7.63 -1.66
C ASN A 220 -13.61 -7.26 -0.65
N ILE A 221 -12.43 -7.84 -0.80
CA ILE A 221 -11.24 -7.58 0.01
C ILE A 221 -10.19 -6.90 -0.88
N ILE A 222 -9.72 -5.73 -0.47
CA ILE A 222 -8.80 -4.91 -1.26
C ILE A 222 -7.69 -4.39 -0.34
N SER A 223 -6.42 -4.55 -0.69
CA SER A 223 -5.31 -3.89 0.01
C SER A 223 -5.32 -4.08 1.53
N SER A 224 -5.78 -5.25 1.99
CA SER A 224 -6.03 -5.55 3.41
C SER A 224 -5.22 -6.75 3.89
N THR A 225 -4.90 -6.77 5.18
CA THR A 225 -4.14 -7.83 5.86
C THR A 225 -5.05 -8.68 6.73
N PHE A 226 -4.94 -10.00 6.59
CA PHE A 226 -5.57 -11.01 7.43
C PHE A 226 -4.48 -11.84 8.08
N SER A 227 -4.28 -11.70 9.39
CA SER A 227 -3.22 -12.45 10.05
C SER A 227 -3.51 -12.98 11.44
N LYS A 228 -2.91 -14.13 11.76
CA LYS A 228 -3.01 -14.75 13.10
C LYS A 228 -4.43 -15.04 13.52
N ASN A 229 -5.34 -15.18 12.57
CA ASN A 229 -6.71 -15.56 12.86
C ASN A 229 -6.81 -17.06 13.06
N LYS A 230 -7.73 -17.49 13.94
CA LYS A 230 -7.87 -18.89 14.36
C LYS A 230 -9.32 -19.36 14.29
N ALA A 231 -9.61 -20.36 13.46
CA ALA A 231 -10.93 -21.01 13.41
C ALA A 231 -10.88 -22.37 12.72
N ASP A 232 -11.83 -23.26 12.99
CA ASP A 232 -11.72 -24.65 12.51
C ASP A 232 -11.72 -24.77 10.99
N ILE A 233 -12.37 -23.84 10.30
CA ILE A 233 -12.52 -23.83 8.85
C ILE A 233 -12.22 -22.43 8.32
N GLY A 234 -11.23 -22.33 7.42
CA GLY A 234 -10.94 -21.08 6.71
C GLY A 234 -10.63 -19.94 7.66
N ALA A 235 -9.60 -20.05 8.50
CA ALA A 235 -9.41 -19.16 9.66
C ALA A 235 -9.38 -17.66 9.31
N GLY A 236 -8.91 -17.32 8.11
CA GLY A 236 -9.16 -16.01 7.51
C GLY A 236 -10.61 -15.85 7.05
N ILE A 237 -11.02 -16.57 6.00
CA ILE A 237 -12.34 -16.46 5.38
C ILE A 237 -12.98 -17.83 5.12
N THR A 238 -14.27 -17.92 5.46
CA THR A 238 -15.18 -18.97 5.01
C THR A 238 -16.18 -18.40 3.99
N ASN A 239 -16.08 -18.81 2.73
CA ASN A 239 -16.90 -18.30 1.64
C ASN A 239 -17.91 -19.32 1.09
N TYR A 240 -19.18 -18.94 1.13
CA TYR A 240 -20.30 -19.69 0.56
C TYR A 240 -20.98 -18.92 -0.59
N GLY A 241 -20.63 -17.64 -0.80
CA GLY A 241 -21.16 -16.75 -1.82
C GLY A 241 -20.10 -16.28 -2.81
N VAL A 242 -20.08 -14.98 -3.12
CA VAL A 242 -19.12 -14.36 -4.04
C VAL A 242 -18.00 -13.66 -3.26
N LEU A 243 -16.75 -14.06 -3.51
CA LEU A 243 -15.55 -13.48 -2.91
C LEU A 243 -14.60 -12.95 -4.00
N LYS A 244 -14.11 -11.73 -3.80
CA LYS A 244 -13.00 -11.16 -4.57
C LYS A 244 -11.92 -10.67 -3.61
N ILE A 245 -10.69 -11.08 -3.84
CA ILE A 245 -9.51 -10.67 -3.09
C ILE A 245 -8.54 -10.03 -4.07
N LYS A 246 -8.14 -8.80 -3.79
CA LYS A 246 -7.20 -8.04 -4.62
C LYS A 246 -6.17 -7.32 -3.75
N ASP A 247 -4.90 -7.33 -4.17
CA ASP A 247 -3.83 -6.55 -3.54
C ASP A 247 -3.64 -6.85 -2.03
N SER A 248 -3.95 -8.07 -1.59
CA SER A 248 -4.16 -8.40 -0.17
C SER A 248 -3.24 -9.50 0.35
N THR A 249 -3.05 -9.53 1.68
CA THR A 249 -2.19 -10.52 2.34
C THR A 249 -2.94 -11.34 3.37
N PHE A 250 -2.79 -12.67 3.27
CA PHE A 250 -3.27 -13.64 4.23
C PHE A 250 -2.06 -14.38 4.80
N SER A 251 -1.74 -14.14 6.07
CA SER A 251 -0.57 -14.77 6.69
C SER A 251 -0.79 -15.32 8.09
N GLU A 252 -0.13 -16.42 8.42
CA GLU A 252 -0.18 -17.00 9.78
C GLU A 252 -1.61 -17.28 10.27
N ASN A 253 -2.57 -17.50 9.36
CA ASN A 253 -3.91 -17.92 9.75
C ASN A 253 -3.91 -19.45 9.94
N GLU A 254 -4.49 -19.88 11.05
CA GLU A 254 -4.32 -21.24 11.55
C GLU A 254 -5.69 -21.85 11.85
N THR A 255 -5.99 -23.02 11.28
CA THR A 255 -7.16 -23.77 11.76
C THR A 255 -6.90 -24.42 13.10
N ASN A 256 -7.91 -24.71 13.93
CA ASN A 256 -7.73 -25.34 15.25
C ASN A 256 -8.41 -26.69 15.47
N SER A 257 -9.16 -27.21 14.50
CA SER A 257 -9.85 -28.50 14.62
C SER A 257 -8.96 -29.68 14.21
N THR A 258 -8.91 -30.69 15.07
CA THR A 258 -8.31 -32.01 14.82
C THR A 258 -9.34 -33.08 14.44
N THR A 259 -10.61 -32.72 14.27
CA THR A 259 -11.72 -33.65 13.96
C THR A 259 -12.15 -33.64 12.50
N GLY A 260 -11.34 -32.99 11.65
CA GLY A 260 -11.35 -33.09 10.19
C GLY A 260 -12.74 -33.09 9.57
N ASN A 261 -13.30 -31.92 9.25
CA ASN A 261 -14.25 -31.82 8.14
C ASN A 261 -14.19 -30.46 7.42
N LYS A 262 -13.09 -30.32 6.66
CA LYS A 262 -12.84 -29.49 5.46
C LYS A 262 -12.31 -28.07 5.74
N GLN A 263 -10.98 -27.95 5.75
CA GLN A 263 -10.20 -26.82 6.24
C GLN A 263 -9.38 -26.21 5.11
N GLY A 264 -8.98 -24.94 5.20
CA GLY A 264 -7.82 -24.42 4.49
C GLY A 264 -7.39 -23.13 5.17
N GLY A 265 -6.17 -23.10 5.71
CA GLY A 265 -5.75 -22.24 6.83
C GLY A 265 -6.13 -20.78 6.68
N ALA A 266 -6.04 -20.24 5.46
CA ALA A 266 -6.53 -18.90 5.14
C ALA A 266 -7.97 -18.88 4.62
N LEU A 267 -8.28 -19.73 3.62
CA LEU A 267 -9.53 -19.64 2.86
C LEU A 267 -10.19 -21.00 2.68
N TYR A 268 -11.49 -21.05 2.98
CA TYR A 268 -12.37 -22.14 2.62
C TYR A 268 -13.46 -21.66 1.65
N ASN A 269 -13.46 -22.18 0.42
CA ASN A 269 -14.45 -21.86 -0.62
C ASN A 269 -15.34 -23.07 -0.92
N LYS A 270 -16.65 -22.98 -0.62
CA LYS A 270 -17.55 -24.15 -0.58
C LYS A 270 -18.54 -24.27 -1.74
N ASN A 271 -18.80 -25.49 -2.22
CA ASN A 271 -19.94 -25.82 -3.10
C ASN A 271 -20.06 -24.86 -4.32
N ALA A 272 -21.17 -24.14 -4.47
CA ALA A 272 -21.40 -23.23 -5.60
C ALA A 272 -20.73 -21.84 -5.45
N ALA A 273 -19.91 -21.65 -4.40
CA ALA A 273 -19.25 -20.38 -4.14
C ALA A 273 -18.17 -20.06 -5.18
N THR A 274 -17.97 -18.77 -5.44
CA THR A 274 -16.94 -18.27 -6.37
C THR A 274 -15.93 -17.42 -5.61
N ALA A 275 -14.64 -17.71 -5.77
CA ALA A 275 -13.53 -16.91 -5.26
C ALA A 275 -12.61 -16.50 -6.41
N THR A 276 -12.28 -15.21 -6.48
CA THR A 276 -11.23 -14.67 -7.37
C THR A 276 -10.14 -14.02 -6.54
N ILE A 277 -8.90 -14.44 -6.73
CA ILE A 277 -7.71 -13.92 -6.06
C ILE A 277 -6.82 -13.29 -7.12
N THR A 278 -6.41 -12.04 -6.91
CA THR A 278 -5.56 -11.31 -7.84
C THR A 278 -4.54 -10.46 -7.10
N ASN A 279 -3.28 -10.42 -7.56
CA ASN A 279 -2.22 -9.63 -6.91
C ASN A 279 -2.15 -9.83 -5.40
N SER A 280 -2.29 -11.06 -4.92
CA SER A 280 -2.41 -11.30 -3.48
C SER A 280 -1.41 -12.35 -2.99
N THR A 281 -1.00 -12.19 -1.74
CA THR A 281 -0.02 -13.06 -1.08
C THR A 281 -0.70 -13.90 0.00
N PHE A 282 -0.55 -15.22 -0.06
CA PHE A 282 -0.98 -16.17 0.97
C PHE A 282 0.26 -16.90 1.47
N SER A 283 0.65 -16.66 2.73
CA SER A 283 1.91 -17.21 3.24
C SER A 283 1.87 -17.64 4.69
N ASN A 284 2.52 -18.75 5.03
CA ASN A 284 2.58 -19.27 6.41
C ASN A 284 1.21 -19.58 7.02
N ASN A 285 0.20 -19.88 6.22
CA ASN A 285 -1.09 -20.34 6.74
C ASN A 285 -1.05 -21.85 6.99
N ILE A 286 -1.75 -22.28 8.04
CA ILE A 286 -1.68 -23.65 8.54
C ILE A 286 -3.09 -24.24 8.61
N ALA A 287 -3.27 -25.41 8.02
CA ALA A 287 -4.45 -26.25 8.21
C ALA A 287 -4.06 -27.56 8.90
N TYR A 288 -4.87 -28.05 9.83
CA TYR A 288 -4.61 -29.33 10.53
C TYR A 288 -4.98 -30.58 9.70
N SER A 289 -5.20 -30.46 8.39
CA SER A 289 -5.66 -31.58 7.55
C SER A 289 -5.39 -31.34 6.08
N VAL A 290 -6.14 -30.45 5.42
CA VAL A 290 -6.04 -30.30 3.96
C VAL A 290 -5.98 -28.82 3.58
N GLY A 291 -5.33 -28.52 2.45
CA GLY A 291 -5.34 -27.18 1.88
C GLY A 291 -4.69 -26.14 2.79
N GLY A 292 -3.43 -26.34 3.19
CA GLY A 292 -2.77 -25.51 4.21
C GLY A 292 -2.99 -24.01 4.06
N GLY A 293 -2.99 -23.50 2.82
CA GLY A 293 -3.49 -22.17 2.50
C GLY A 293 -4.99 -22.14 2.19
N ILE A 294 -5.38 -22.89 1.16
CA ILE A 294 -6.72 -22.78 0.55
C ILE A 294 -7.34 -24.15 0.35
N TYR A 295 -8.63 -24.23 0.70
CA TYR A 295 -9.50 -25.34 0.30
C TYR A 295 -10.59 -24.84 -0.64
N ASN A 296 -10.74 -25.54 -1.75
CA ASN A 296 -11.71 -25.24 -2.78
C ASN A 296 -12.60 -26.44 -3.08
N ASP A 297 -13.90 -26.27 -2.91
CA ASP A 297 -14.96 -27.17 -3.37
C ASP A 297 -15.93 -26.45 -4.33
N GLY A 298 -15.67 -25.17 -4.61
CA GLY A 298 -16.38 -24.38 -5.61
C GLY A 298 -15.50 -23.89 -6.75
N THR A 299 -15.73 -22.68 -7.24
CA THR A 299 -14.92 -22.09 -8.30
C THR A 299 -13.86 -21.16 -7.71
N LEU A 300 -12.59 -21.45 -7.98
CA LEU A 300 -11.45 -20.65 -7.57
C LEU A 300 -10.62 -20.23 -8.78
N THR A 301 -10.47 -18.93 -8.96
CA THR A 301 -9.56 -18.31 -9.93
C THR A 301 -8.44 -17.58 -9.20
N ILE A 302 -7.20 -17.88 -9.55
CA ILE A 302 -6.01 -17.23 -9.00
C ILE A 302 -5.23 -16.63 -10.17
N LYS A 303 -4.92 -15.33 -10.09
CA LYS A 303 -4.15 -14.62 -11.11
C LYS A 303 -3.06 -13.76 -10.48
N ASN A 304 -1.85 -13.75 -11.03
CA ASN A 304 -0.77 -12.85 -10.60
C ASN A 304 -0.64 -12.85 -9.06
N SER A 305 -0.55 -14.01 -8.43
CA SER A 305 -0.61 -14.14 -6.97
C SER A 305 0.45 -15.10 -6.45
N THR A 306 0.80 -14.96 -5.17
CA THR A 306 1.88 -15.74 -4.53
C THR A 306 1.32 -16.53 -3.35
N ILE A 307 1.35 -17.86 -3.42
CA ILE A 307 0.85 -18.78 -2.40
C ILE A 307 2.02 -19.68 -1.99
N VAL A 308 2.71 -19.35 -0.90
CA VAL A 308 3.99 -19.98 -0.53
C VAL A 308 4.09 -20.26 0.96
N GLU A 309 4.80 -21.32 1.33
CA GLU A 309 5.05 -21.69 2.74
C GLU A 309 3.77 -21.91 3.55
N ASN A 310 2.67 -22.31 2.91
CA ASN A 310 1.49 -22.79 3.63
C ASN A 310 1.65 -24.28 3.94
N SER A 311 1.09 -24.74 5.06
CA SER A 311 1.28 -26.10 5.56
C SER A 311 -0.05 -26.79 5.87
N ALA A 312 -0.22 -28.00 5.37
CA ALA A 312 -1.22 -28.94 5.86
C ALA A 312 -0.54 -29.90 6.85
N ASP A 313 -0.87 -29.79 8.14
CA ASP A 313 -0.19 -30.47 9.23
C ASP A 313 -1.12 -31.48 9.91
N ASP A 314 -1.04 -32.74 9.50
CA ASP A 314 -1.86 -33.81 10.02
C ASP A 314 -1.22 -35.19 9.86
N ASP A 315 -0.93 -35.83 10.97
CA ASP A 315 -0.47 -37.22 11.01
C ASP A 315 -1.65 -38.23 10.96
N VAL A 316 -2.90 -37.78 11.13
CA VAL A 316 -4.06 -38.65 11.35
C VAL A 316 -4.97 -38.80 10.11
N TYR A 317 -5.29 -37.73 9.36
CA TYR A 317 -6.27 -37.79 8.26
C TYR A 317 -5.68 -37.73 6.85
N SER A 318 -4.40 -38.09 6.67
CA SER A 318 -3.71 -38.11 5.37
C SER A 318 -3.74 -36.74 4.69
N ALA A 319 -3.00 -35.79 5.27
CA ALA A 319 -2.95 -34.43 4.77
C ALA A 319 -2.63 -34.33 3.28
N LYS A 320 -3.24 -33.35 2.61
CA LYS A 320 -3.16 -33.14 1.14
C LYS A 320 -3.18 -31.67 0.78
N GLY A 321 -2.37 -31.31 -0.22
CA GLY A 321 -2.34 -29.97 -0.80
C GLY A 321 -1.85 -28.93 0.20
N GLY A 322 -0.54 -28.89 0.46
CA GLY A 322 0.03 -27.95 1.43
C GLY A 322 -0.35 -26.49 1.16
N GLY A 323 -0.46 -26.12 -0.11
CA GLY A 323 -0.93 -24.81 -0.55
C GLY A 323 -2.43 -24.83 -0.83
N ILE A 324 -2.84 -25.71 -1.75
CA ILE A 324 -4.21 -25.77 -2.26
C ILE A 324 -4.72 -27.20 -2.27
N TYR A 325 -5.89 -27.41 -1.67
CA TYR A 325 -6.70 -28.60 -1.86
C TYR A 325 -7.91 -28.27 -2.73
N ASN A 326 -7.94 -28.78 -3.96
CA ASN A 326 -9.11 -28.71 -4.84
C ASN A 326 -9.90 -30.02 -4.76
N HIS A 327 -11.06 -29.96 -4.11
CA HIS A 327 -11.95 -31.10 -3.91
C HIS A 327 -12.55 -31.60 -5.25
N THR A 328 -13.19 -32.77 -5.24
CA THR A 328 -13.71 -33.43 -6.44
C THR A 328 -14.76 -32.62 -7.21
N ASN A 329 -15.50 -31.74 -6.55
CA ASN A 329 -16.44 -30.83 -7.20
C ASN A 329 -15.81 -29.48 -7.58
N GLY A 330 -14.58 -29.22 -7.13
CA GLY A 330 -13.93 -27.94 -7.28
C GLY A 330 -13.44 -27.65 -8.69
N GLN A 331 -13.48 -26.38 -9.06
CA GLN A 331 -12.88 -25.84 -10.28
C GLN A 331 -11.75 -24.90 -9.90
N LEU A 332 -10.55 -25.20 -10.37
CA LEU A 332 -9.35 -24.43 -10.09
C LEU A 332 -8.75 -23.90 -11.40
N MET A 333 -8.67 -22.58 -11.53
CA MET A 333 -7.94 -21.91 -12.61
C MET A 333 -6.82 -21.07 -12.03
N ILE A 334 -5.60 -21.23 -12.58
CA ILE A 334 -4.41 -20.49 -12.14
C ILE A 334 -3.73 -19.83 -13.34
N ALA A 335 -3.34 -18.56 -13.18
CA ALA A 335 -2.47 -17.85 -14.12
C ALA A 335 -1.45 -16.91 -13.46
N ASN A 336 -0.28 -16.76 -14.05
CA ASN A 336 0.83 -15.91 -13.64
C ASN A 336 1.14 -16.00 -12.14
N SER A 337 0.99 -17.18 -11.53
CA SER A 337 1.03 -17.31 -10.08
C SER A 337 2.11 -18.27 -9.59
N ILE A 338 2.64 -17.97 -8.41
CA ILE A 338 3.62 -18.81 -7.71
C ILE A 338 2.85 -19.63 -6.67
N ILE A 339 2.85 -20.95 -6.82
CA ILE A 339 2.34 -21.88 -5.81
C ILE A 339 3.47 -22.86 -5.54
N SER A 340 4.36 -22.53 -4.60
CA SER A 340 5.61 -23.26 -4.36
C SER A 340 5.97 -23.28 -2.87
N ALA A 341 6.78 -24.26 -2.45
CA ALA A 341 7.23 -24.43 -1.07
C ALA A 341 6.11 -24.57 -0.04
N ASN A 342 4.93 -25.00 -0.48
CA ASN A 342 3.86 -25.37 0.43
C ASN A 342 4.01 -26.84 0.81
N SER A 343 3.82 -27.18 2.07
CA SER A 343 4.26 -28.46 2.62
C SER A 343 3.13 -29.25 3.27
N ILE A 344 3.39 -30.54 3.45
CA ILE A 344 2.56 -31.43 4.27
C ILE A 344 3.45 -31.97 5.39
N ASN A 345 3.04 -31.81 6.64
CA ASN A 345 3.79 -32.22 7.85
C ASN A 345 5.25 -31.74 7.81
N SER A 346 5.47 -30.49 7.37
CA SER A 346 6.79 -29.87 7.18
C SER A 346 7.71 -30.55 6.15
N ALA A 347 7.22 -31.52 5.37
CA ALA A 347 7.97 -32.14 4.27
C ALA A 347 7.81 -31.32 2.98
N TYR A 348 8.91 -30.72 2.51
CA TYR A 348 8.97 -29.95 1.25
C TYR A 348 8.96 -30.80 -0.03
N SER A 349 8.76 -32.12 0.09
CA SER A 349 8.63 -33.06 -1.04
C SER A 349 7.19 -33.50 -1.32
N SER A 350 6.23 -32.97 -0.57
CA SER A 350 4.81 -33.28 -0.67
C SER A 350 4.11 -32.39 -1.71
N PRO A 351 2.96 -32.80 -2.28
CA PRO A 351 2.26 -31.99 -3.28
C PRO A 351 1.72 -30.69 -2.68
N GLU A 352 2.13 -29.56 -3.26
CA GLU A 352 1.67 -28.22 -2.91
C GLU A 352 0.21 -28.03 -3.32
N ILE A 353 -0.18 -28.64 -4.44
CA ILE A 353 -1.55 -28.68 -4.95
C ILE A 353 -2.02 -30.13 -4.99
N TYR A 354 -3.13 -30.42 -4.31
CA TYR A 354 -3.90 -31.62 -4.55
C TYR A 354 -5.13 -31.28 -5.39
N ASN A 355 -5.30 -31.95 -6.53
CA ASN A 355 -6.44 -31.76 -7.41
C ASN A 355 -7.27 -33.04 -7.55
N GLY A 356 -8.45 -33.07 -6.92
CA GLY A 356 -9.48 -34.08 -7.15
C GLY A 356 -10.53 -33.67 -8.19
N GLY A 357 -10.64 -32.37 -8.50
CA GLY A 357 -11.65 -31.80 -9.40
C GLY A 357 -11.08 -31.37 -10.76
N SER A 358 -11.63 -30.29 -11.32
CA SER A 358 -11.13 -29.72 -12.58
C SER A 358 -10.00 -28.72 -12.34
N PHE A 359 -8.97 -28.78 -13.19
CA PHE A 359 -7.79 -27.92 -13.11
C PHE A 359 -7.47 -27.32 -14.47
N THR A 360 -7.24 -26.00 -14.48
CA THR A 360 -6.81 -25.24 -15.65
C THR A 360 -5.60 -24.37 -15.27
N SER A 361 -4.47 -24.58 -15.95
CA SER A 361 -3.27 -23.76 -15.81
C SER A 361 -3.06 -22.95 -17.08
N THR A 362 -3.05 -21.63 -16.95
CA THR A 362 -2.85 -20.66 -18.04
C THR A 362 -1.77 -19.65 -17.66
N GLY A 363 -1.25 -18.89 -18.62
CA GLY A 363 -0.35 -17.76 -18.37
C GLY A 363 0.80 -18.04 -17.41
N LYS A 364 1.68 -19.01 -17.66
CA LYS A 364 2.96 -19.18 -16.93
C LYS A 364 2.85 -19.16 -15.38
N ASN A 365 2.75 -20.34 -14.77
CA ASN A 365 2.78 -20.51 -13.31
C ASN A 365 4.10 -21.10 -12.81
N ILE A 366 4.42 -20.96 -11.52
CA ILE A 366 5.52 -21.70 -10.89
C ILE A 366 4.91 -22.70 -9.90
N PHE A 367 5.22 -23.98 -10.11
CA PHE A 367 4.84 -25.10 -9.24
C PHE A 367 6.06 -25.94 -8.90
N GLY A 368 6.01 -26.58 -7.74
CA GLY A 368 7.04 -27.46 -7.25
C GLY A 368 8.17 -26.74 -6.56
N LEU A 369 9.03 -27.53 -5.93
CA LEU A 369 10.28 -27.11 -5.33
C LEU A 369 11.27 -28.28 -5.37
N ASN A 370 12.57 -27.98 -5.45
CA ASN A 370 13.64 -28.97 -5.35
C ASN A 370 13.45 -30.19 -6.28
N GLY A 371 13.02 -29.96 -7.53
CA GLY A 371 12.79 -31.00 -8.53
C GLY A 371 11.47 -31.78 -8.40
N GLY A 372 10.63 -31.46 -7.42
CA GLY A 372 9.27 -31.98 -7.31
C GLY A 372 8.30 -31.29 -8.28
N ILE A 373 7.27 -31.99 -8.74
CA ILE A 373 6.25 -31.44 -9.66
C ILE A 373 5.26 -30.47 -8.97
N GLY A 374 5.15 -30.54 -7.64
CA GLY A 374 4.26 -29.68 -6.85
C GLY A 374 2.76 -29.99 -6.96
N ILE A 375 2.33 -30.84 -7.90
CA ILE A 375 0.92 -31.13 -8.18
C ILE A 375 0.63 -32.63 -8.14
N GLU A 376 -0.42 -33.00 -7.42
CA GLU A 376 -1.05 -34.32 -7.46
C GLU A 376 -2.44 -34.24 -8.11
N GLY A 377 -2.80 -35.22 -8.95
CA GLY A 377 -4.14 -35.35 -9.54
C GLY A 377 -4.43 -34.41 -10.72
N ALA A 378 -3.41 -33.71 -11.23
CA ALA A 378 -3.46 -32.98 -12.49
C ALA A 378 -2.07 -32.90 -13.13
N THR A 379 -2.04 -32.62 -14.44
CA THR A 379 -0.81 -32.30 -15.17
C THR A 379 -1.05 -31.03 -15.99
N PRO A 380 -0.35 -29.91 -15.71
CA PRO A 380 -0.48 -28.69 -16.49
C PRO A 380 0.01 -28.90 -17.93
N THR A 381 -0.54 -28.12 -18.86
CA THR A 381 -0.12 -28.14 -20.26
C THR A 381 1.32 -27.64 -20.40
N ALA A 382 2.10 -28.26 -21.29
CA ALA A 382 3.48 -27.83 -21.54
C ALA A 382 3.52 -26.34 -21.93
N GLY A 383 4.43 -25.59 -21.29
CA GLY A 383 4.58 -24.16 -21.53
C GLY A 383 3.65 -23.25 -20.71
N THR A 384 2.74 -23.78 -19.88
CA THR A 384 1.93 -22.97 -18.95
C THR A 384 2.49 -22.92 -17.53
N TYR A 385 3.64 -23.57 -17.28
CA TYR A 385 4.28 -23.61 -15.96
C TYR A 385 5.80 -23.79 -16.05
N PHE A 386 6.48 -23.47 -14.96
CA PHE A 386 7.89 -23.74 -14.68
C PHE A 386 8.00 -24.67 -13.47
N MET A 387 8.89 -25.67 -13.56
CA MET A 387 9.29 -26.51 -12.43
C MET A 387 10.69 -26.11 -11.99
N PRO A 388 10.88 -25.70 -10.73
CA PRO A 388 12.22 -25.49 -10.19
C PRO A 388 13.02 -26.79 -10.21
N ALA A 389 14.28 -26.70 -10.66
CA ALA A 389 15.19 -27.84 -10.69
C ALA A 389 15.57 -28.32 -9.27
N ALA A 390 16.16 -29.50 -9.16
CA ALA A 390 16.75 -29.95 -7.90
C ALA A 390 17.78 -28.92 -7.38
N GLY A 391 17.75 -28.65 -6.08
CA GLY A 391 18.58 -27.63 -5.43
C GLY A 391 17.95 -26.23 -5.37
N PHE A 392 16.86 -25.94 -6.10
CA PHE A 392 16.11 -24.70 -5.92
C PHE A 392 15.29 -24.75 -4.62
N LEU A 393 15.57 -23.80 -3.73
CA LEU A 393 14.83 -23.51 -2.50
C LEU A 393 13.92 -22.29 -2.71
N ILE A 394 13.01 -22.05 -1.77
CA ILE A 394 12.04 -20.95 -1.88
C ILE A 394 12.71 -19.58 -2.03
N GLY A 395 13.82 -19.37 -1.31
CA GLY A 395 14.65 -18.16 -1.40
C GLY A 395 15.34 -17.95 -2.76
N ASN A 396 15.24 -18.91 -3.70
CA ASN A 396 15.65 -18.71 -5.10
C ASN A 396 14.52 -18.16 -5.99
N ILE A 397 13.27 -18.16 -5.51
CA ILE A 397 12.08 -17.76 -6.27
C ILE A 397 11.54 -16.44 -5.74
N VAL A 398 11.32 -16.35 -4.42
CA VAL A 398 10.82 -15.17 -3.71
C VAL A 398 11.59 -14.93 -2.42
N ASN A 399 11.65 -13.67 -2.00
CA ASN A 399 12.16 -13.26 -0.71
C ASN A 399 11.17 -13.57 0.44
N ASP A 400 11.62 -13.38 1.68
CA ASP A 400 10.79 -13.52 2.88
C ASP A 400 9.57 -12.59 2.88
N LEU A 401 8.54 -12.96 3.64
CA LEU A 401 7.38 -12.10 3.83
C LEU A 401 7.81 -10.86 4.60
N ALA A 402 7.77 -9.71 3.94
CA ALA A 402 8.25 -8.46 4.50
C ALA A 402 7.42 -7.27 4.03
N ASN A 403 7.61 -6.12 4.67
CA ASN A 403 7.12 -4.86 4.14
C ASN A 403 8.03 -4.42 2.98
N ASN A 404 7.67 -4.79 1.75
CA ASN A 404 8.40 -4.43 0.54
C ASN A 404 7.82 -3.16 -0.13
N GLY A 405 7.20 -2.28 0.68
CA GLY A 405 6.41 -1.14 0.22
C GLY A 405 4.95 -1.49 -0.10
N GLY A 406 4.12 -0.46 -0.25
CA GLY A 406 2.68 -0.61 -0.48
C GLY A 406 1.85 -0.85 0.79
N PRO A 407 0.55 -1.18 0.66
CA PRO A 407 -0.38 -1.23 1.78
C PRO A 407 -0.34 -2.53 2.61
N THR A 408 0.27 -3.60 2.09
CA THR A 408 0.34 -4.92 2.75
C THR A 408 1.72 -5.56 2.57
N GLN A 409 2.11 -6.46 3.48
CA GLN A 409 3.36 -7.23 3.34
C GLN A 409 3.29 -8.16 2.12
N THR A 410 4.40 -8.42 1.46
CA THR A 410 4.44 -9.23 0.23
C THR A 410 5.63 -10.18 0.21
N ARG A 411 5.59 -11.15 -0.72
CA ARG A 411 6.72 -12.02 -1.10
C ARG A 411 7.25 -11.55 -2.45
N ALA A 412 8.22 -10.65 -2.45
CA ALA A 412 8.78 -10.11 -3.69
C ALA A 412 9.58 -11.19 -4.44
N PRO A 413 9.46 -11.31 -5.78
CA PRO A 413 10.36 -12.14 -6.59
C PRO A 413 11.83 -11.82 -6.32
N VAL A 414 12.69 -12.83 -6.47
CA VAL A 414 14.14 -12.62 -6.45
C VAL A 414 14.56 -11.96 -7.77
N PHE A 415 15.31 -10.86 -7.69
CA PHE A 415 15.84 -10.17 -8.86
C PHE A 415 16.77 -11.11 -9.66
N GLY A 416 16.53 -11.23 -10.97
CA GLY A 416 17.24 -12.22 -11.80
C GLY A 416 16.75 -13.67 -11.65
N GLY A 417 15.76 -13.92 -10.78
CA GLY A 417 15.25 -15.25 -10.46
C GLY A 417 14.20 -15.78 -11.43
N LEU A 418 13.68 -16.98 -11.15
CA LEU A 418 12.73 -17.70 -12.03
C LEU A 418 11.41 -16.98 -12.28
N ALA A 419 10.98 -16.12 -11.35
CA ALA A 419 9.73 -15.38 -11.46
C ALA A 419 9.89 -14.04 -12.20
N TRP A 420 11.12 -13.55 -12.37
CA TRP A 420 11.42 -12.23 -12.92
C TRP A 420 11.31 -12.21 -14.45
N ASN A 421 10.52 -11.28 -14.99
CA ASN A 421 10.17 -11.12 -16.41
C ASN A 421 9.76 -12.44 -17.09
N ALA A 422 9.12 -13.35 -16.35
CA ALA A 422 8.84 -14.72 -16.79
C ALA A 422 7.34 -15.01 -17.04
N GLY A 423 6.47 -14.06 -16.72
CA GLY A 423 5.03 -14.18 -16.84
C GLY A 423 4.49 -13.91 -18.25
N ASP A 424 3.17 -13.97 -18.36
CA ASP A 424 2.41 -13.73 -19.57
C ASP A 424 1.57 -12.44 -19.46
N ASN A 425 1.93 -11.41 -20.22
CA ASN A 425 1.25 -10.12 -20.23
C ASN A 425 -0.24 -10.23 -20.56
N THR A 426 -0.67 -11.23 -21.36
CA THR A 426 -2.09 -11.39 -21.70
C THR A 426 -2.91 -11.84 -20.48
N SER A 427 -2.29 -12.61 -19.58
CA SER A 427 -2.89 -13.06 -18.33
C SER A 427 -2.89 -11.98 -17.23
N ALA A 428 -2.05 -10.94 -17.39
CA ALA A 428 -2.05 -9.72 -16.59
C ALA A 428 -2.92 -8.58 -17.18
N ALA A 429 -3.56 -8.80 -18.33
CA ALA A 429 -4.37 -7.77 -18.99
C ALA A 429 -5.48 -7.23 -18.07
N GLY A 430 -5.62 -5.91 -18.03
CA GLY A 430 -6.56 -5.21 -17.14
C GLY A 430 -6.03 -4.95 -15.73
N LEU A 431 -4.80 -5.36 -15.41
CA LEU A 431 -4.10 -4.96 -14.20
C LEU A 431 -3.08 -3.87 -14.53
N GLU A 432 -3.28 -2.70 -13.95
CA GLU A 432 -2.34 -1.57 -14.09
C GLU A 432 -1.21 -1.66 -13.05
N TYR A 433 -1.55 -2.14 -11.85
CA TYR A 433 -0.66 -2.16 -10.70
C TYR A 433 -0.46 -3.57 -10.12
N ASP A 434 0.68 -3.79 -9.47
CA ASP A 434 0.96 -4.97 -8.63
C ASP A 434 0.34 -4.81 -7.23
N GLN A 435 0.53 -5.80 -6.35
CA GLN A 435 -0.01 -5.79 -4.98
C GLN A 435 0.34 -4.53 -4.17
N ARG A 436 1.48 -3.90 -4.45
CA ARG A 436 2.02 -2.79 -3.67
C ARG A 436 1.55 -1.44 -4.21
N GLY A 437 0.91 -1.41 -5.38
CA GLY A 437 0.62 -0.18 -6.13
C GLY A 437 1.74 0.25 -7.07
N GLY A 438 2.77 -0.59 -7.27
CA GLY A 438 3.77 -0.39 -8.32
C GLY A 438 3.22 -0.81 -9.69
N TRP A 439 3.91 -0.50 -10.79
CA TRP A 439 3.49 -0.94 -12.13
C TRP A 439 3.39 -2.47 -12.22
N ARG A 440 2.36 -3.01 -12.89
CA ARG A 440 2.24 -4.45 -13.10
C ARG A 440 3.15 -5.00 -14.20
N ILE A 441 3.63 -4.16 -15.11
CA ILE A 441 4.53 -4.57 -16.19
C ILE A 441 5.68 -3.56 -16.25
N LEU A 442 6.85 -4.01 -15.83
CA LEU A 442 8.11 -3.30 -16.00
C LEU A 442 8.94 -4.01 -17.08
N ASN A 443 9.80 -3.27 -17.77
CA ASN A 443 10.72 -3.84 -18.77
C ASN A 443 10.07 -4.68 -19.90
N GLY A 444 8.76 -4.53 -20.11
CA GLY A 444 8.01 -5.15 -21.21
C GLY A 444 7.39 -6.51 -20.91
N THR A 445 7.71 -7.16 -19.79
CA THR A 445 7.16 -8.49 -19.43
C THR A 445 6.83 -8.54 -17.94
N VAL A 446 5.62 -8.99 -17.61
CA VAL A 446 5.18 -9.18 -16.22
C VAL A 446 5.97 -10.28 -15.50
N ASP A 447 6.24 -10.07 -14.23
CA ASP A 447 6.71 -11.10 -13.31
C ASP A 447 5.60 -12.10 -12.95
N ILE A 448 6.00 -13.32 -12.63
CA ILE A 448 5.07 -14.31 -12.06
C ILE A 448 4.89 -13.99 -10.58
N GLY A 449 3.64 -13.97 -10.11
CA GLY A 449 3.29 -13.73 -8.71
C GLY A 449 2.65 -12.37 -8.45
N ALA A 450 2.48 -12.05 -7.16
CA ALA A 450 1.73 -10.87 -6.70
C ALA A 450 2.44 -9.53 -6.93
N VAL A 451 3.74 -9.56 -7.12
CA VAL A 451 4.62 -8.39 -7.13
C VAL A 451 5.37 -8.32 -8.45
N GLU A 452 5.59 -7.10 -8.93
CA GLU A 452 6.45 -6.76 -10.07
C GLU A 452 7.73 -6.09 -9.58
N ILE A 453 8.89 -6.64 -9.86
CA ILE A 453 10.18 -6.02 -9.58
C ILE A 453 10.86 -5.58 -10.88
N GLY A 454 11.36 -4.37 -10.87
CA GLY A 454 12.04 -3.81 -12.03
C GLY A 454 12.49 -2.39 -11.76
N THR A 455 13.21 -1.85 -12.74
CA THR A 455 13.77 -0.51 -12.67
C THR A 455 12.73 0.52 -13.13
N VAL A 456 12.50 1.53 -12.30
CA VAL A 456 11.84 2.79 -12.66
C VAL A 456 12.91 3.88 -12.61
N PRO A 457 13.43 4.32 -13.77
CA PRO A 457 14.49 5.30 -13.81
C PRO A 457 14.09 6.61 -13.11
N LEU A 458 15.06 7.27 -12.47
CA LEU A 458 14.88 8.62 -11.95
C LEU A 458 15.06 9.63 -13.07
N ASN A 459 14.21 10.66 -13.09
CA ASN A 459 14.52 11.88 -13.85
C ASN A 459 15.80 12.51 -13.31
N ASP A 460 16.65 12.96 -14.22
CA ASP A 460 17.86 13.71 -13.93
C ASP A 460 17.55 15.03 -13.17
N THR A 461 18.58 15.62 -12.55
CA THR A 461 18.45 16.91 -11.87
C THR A 461 18.28 18.06 -12.85
N GLY A 462 18.72 17.89 -14.10
CA GLY A 462 18.75 18.91 -15.13
C GLY A 462 19.97 19.83 -15.05
N ILE A 463 20.87 19.63 -14.08
CA ILE A 463 22.12 20.40 -13.94
C ILE A 463 23.09 19.99 -15.06
N THR A 464 23.54 20.97 -15.85
CA THR A 464 24.38 20.72 -17.05
C THR A 464 25.77 21.34 -16.97
N THR A 465 26.16 21.87 -15.82
CA THR A 465 27.43 22.58 -15.64
C THR A 465 28.07 22.25 -14.29
N CYS A 466 29.39 22.34 -14.23
CA CYS A 466 30.21 22.07 -13.07
C CYS A 466 30.65 23.36 -12.35
N THR A 467 31.38 23.20 -11.25
CA THR A 467 32.00 24.28 -10.48
C THR A 467 33.40 23.88 -10.03
N ASP A 468 34.20 24.86 -9.60
CA ASP A 468 35.33 24.64 -8.70
C ASP A 468 35.12 25.39 -7.37
N THR A 469 35.70 24.88 -6.28
CA THR A 469 35.67 25.56 -4.96
C THR A 469 36.89 26.47 -4.75
N TYR A 470 37.90 26.40 -5.63
CA TYR A 470 39.12 27.19 -5.51
C TYR A 470 38.91 28.66 -5.89
N THR A 471 38.21 28.90 -7.00
CA THR A 471 37.80 30.22 -7.47
C THR A 471 36.35 30.54 -7.13
N ASN A 472 35.61 29.56 -6.59
CA ASN A 472 34.18 29.66 -6.30
C ASN A 472 33.36 29.95 -7.58
N THR A 473 33.87 29.53 -8.74
CA THR A 473 33.24 29.79 -10.04
C THR A 473 32.19 28.72 -10.35
N ASN A 474 30.96 29.15 -10.58
CA ASN A 474 29.85 28.29 -11.01
C ASN A 474 29.74 28.30 -12.56
N ASN A 475 28.97 27.36 -13.11
CA ASN A 475 28.64 27.27 -14.55
C ASN A 475 29.84 26.95 -15.47
N LEU A 476 30.82 26.17 -15.00
CA LEU A 476 31.95 25.70 -15.80
C LEU A 476 31.55 24.52 -16.70
N PRO A 477 32.20 24.35 -17.87
CA PRO A 477 32.13 23.11 -18.62
C PRO A 477 32.64 21.93 -17.80
N CYS A 478 32.03 20.76 -17.96
CA CYS A 478 32.46 19.52 -17.33
C CYS A 478 33.33 18.68 -18.30
N PRO A 479 34.30 17.89 -17.80
CA PRO A 479 34.73 17.80 -16.40
C PRO A 479 35.63 18.99 -16.00
N VAL A 480 35.69 19.29 -14.70
CA VAL A 480 36.59 20.31 -14.15
C VAL A 480 37.80 19.62 -13.52
N THR A 481 39.02 19.99 -13.96
CA THR A 481 40.27 19.40 -13.46
C THR A 481 40.40 19.57 -11.94
N GLY A 482 40.55 18.46 -11.21
CA GLY A 482 40.61 18.44 -9.74
C GLY A 482 39.24 18.40 -9.04
N TYR A 483 38.15 18.44 -9.80
CA TYR A 483 36.77 18.38 -9.31
C TYR A 483 35.96 17.36 -10.14
N PRO A 484 36.39 16.09 -10.17
CA PRO A 484 35.79 15.10 -11.06
C PRO A 484 34.44 14.64 -10.53
N ARG A 485 33.63 14.03 -11.40
CA ARG A 485 32.43 13.29 -11.05
C ARG A 485 31.34 14.15 -10.38
N GLN A 486 31.13 15.38 -10.86
CA GLN A 486 29.99 16.20 -10.44
C GLN A 486 28.67 15.75 -11.10
N ASP A 487 27.53 16.23 -10.61
CA ASP A 487 26.19 15.85 -11.09
C ASP A 487 26.05 15.92 -12.63
N ALA A 488 26.49 17.03 -13.23
CA ALA A 488 26.44 17.25 -14.67
C ALA A 488 27.28 16.27 -15.51
N GLU A 489 28.13 15.43 -14.90
CA GLU A 489 28.90 14.39 -15.59
C GLU A 489 28.14 13.05 -15.71
N PHE A 490 27.01 12.86 -15.00
CA PHE A 490 26.29 11.57 -14.94
C PHE A 490 24.81 11.62 -15.34
N GLY A 491 24.31 12.75 -15.83
CA GLY A 491 22.93 12.89 -16.28
C GLY A 491 22.64 12.06 -17.54
N THR A 492 22.05 10.87 -17.39
CA THR A 492 21.68 9.98 -18.50
C THR A 492 20.17 9.95 -18.79
N ASN A 493 19.33 10.29 -17.81
CA ASN A 493 17.86 10.26 -17.89
C ASN A 493 17.26 11.66 -17.85
N SER A 494 17.46 12.45 -18.91
CA SER A 494 16.87 13.80 -18.99
C SER A 494 15.33 13.75 -18.95
N PHE A 495 14.72 14.83 -18.46
CA PHE A 495 13.27 15.02 -18.50
C PHE A 495 12.69 14.74 -19.89
N ASN A 496 11.73 13.83 -19.97
CA ASN A 496 11.08 13.45 -21.23
C ASN A 496 9.56 13.40 -21.02
N PHE A 497 8.86 14.40 -21.56
CA PHE A 497 7.45 14.60 -21.31
C PHE A 497 6.60 14.51 -22.59
N THR A 498 5.39 13.97 -22.46
CA THR A 498 4.36 13.98 -23.51
C THR A 498 3.14 14.77 -23.02
N LYS A 499 2.70 15.75 -23.80
CA LYS A 499 1.44 16.48 -23.54
C LYS A 499 0.24 15.59 -23.83
N LEU A 500 -0.78 15.62 -22.99
CA LEU A 500 -2.01 14.84 -23.16
C LEU A 500 -3.26 15.73 -23.24
N ASP A 501 -4.23 15.33 -24.05
CA ASP A 501 -5.55 15.95 -24.10
C ASP A 501 -6.45 15.54 -22.92
N ALA A 502 -7.68 16.06 -22.89
CA ALA A 502 -8.67 15.78 -21.84
C ALA A 502 -9.14 14.31 -21.79
N SER A 503 -8.88 13.52 -22.84
CA SER A 503 -9.17 12.09 -22.91
C SER A 503 -7.93 11.22 -22.66
N GLY A 504 -6.77 11.85 -22.38
CA GLY A 504 -5.51 11.15 -22.13
C GLY A 504 -4.73 10.76 -23.40
N ASN A 505 -5.12 11.26 -24.57
CA ASN A 505 -4.40 10.97 -25.82
C ASN A 505 -3.15 11.85 -25.96
N PRO A 506 -2.04 11.32 -26.51
CA PRO A 506 -0.83 12.10 -26.75
C PRO A 506 -1.05 13.20 -27.78
N LEU A 507 -0.49 14.38 -27.49
CA LEU A 507 -0.50 15.57 -28.33
C LEU A 507 0.90 15.84 -28.91
N PRO A 508 1.00 16.55 -30.05
CA PRO A 508 2.29 17.03 -30.55
C PRO A 508 3.00 17.93 -29.54
N ALA A 509 4.33 17.91 -29.51
CA ALA A 509 5.13 18.77 -28.61
C ALA A 509 4.82 20.27 -28.79
N THR A 510 4.43 20.69 -30.01
CA THR A 510 4.05 22.05 -30.37
C THR A 510 2.66 22.47 -29.90
N ALA A 511 1.86 21.57 -29.31
CA ALA A 511 0.55 21.90 -28.78
C ALA A 511 0.67 23.00 -27.71
N THR A 512 -0.14 24.04 -27.83
CA THR A 512 -0.14 25.17 -26.88
C THR A 512 -1.07 24.94 -25.69
N ASN A 513 -1.97 23.95 -25.79
CA ASN A 513 -2.92 23.59 -24.74
C ASN A 513 -2.89 22.08 -24.53
N HIS A 514 -2.93 21.66 -23.27
CA HIS A 514 -2.98 20.28 -22.82
C HIS A 514 -3.50 20.23 -21.38
N VAL A 515 -4.02 19.07 -20.96
CA VAL A 515 -4.71 18.92 -19.66
C VAL A 515 -3.87 18.09 -18.69
N CYS A 516 -3.05 17.18 -19.22
CA CYS A 516 -2.12 16.38 -18.43
C CYS A 516 -0.76 16.28 -19.12
N VAL A 517 0.24 15.85 -18.35
CA VAL A 517 1.59 15.55 -18.84
C VAL A 517 1.95 14.13 -18.44
N LYS A 518 2.34 13.29 -19.40
CA LYS A 518 2.98 12.02 -19.12
C LYS A 518 4.48 12.22 -19.02
N ASP A 519 5.07 11.78 -17.92
CA ASP A 519 6.50 11.55 -17.80
C ASP A 519 6.85 10.19 -18.43
N ASN A 520 7.61 10.22 -19.51
CA ASN A 520 8.01 9.01 -20.23
C ASN A 520 9.15 8.27 -19.53
N VAL A 521 9.85 8.89 -18.57
CA VAL A 521 10.91 8.26 -17.78
C VAL A 521 10.30 7.39 -16.69
N THR A 522 9.33 7.91 -15.94
CA THR A 522 8.69 7.21 -14.82
C THR A 522 7.38 6.52 -15.18
N GLY A 523 6.77 6.89 -16.31
CA GLY A 523 5.43 6.46 -16.72
C GLY A 523 4.29 7.23 -16.06
N LEU A 524 4.57 8.09 -15.07
CA LEU A 524 3.57 8.84 -14.31
C LEU A 524 2.85 9.87 -15.18
N ILE A 525 1.59 10.13 -14.86
CA ILE A 525 0.80 11.17 -15.51
C ILE A 525 0.40 12.21 -14.48
N TRP A 526 0.59 13.48 -14.83
CA TRP A 526 0.44 14.62 -13.95
C TRP A 526 -0.69 15.54 -14.41
N GLU A 527 -1.43 16.08 -13.45
CA GLU A 527 -2.38 17.16 -13.68
C GLU A 527 -1.65 18.42 -14.14
N VAL A 528 -2.27 19.18 -15.07
CA VAL A 528 -1.82 20.55 -15.40
C VAL A 528 -2.80 21.57 -14.81
N LYS A 529 -2.25 22.57 -14.10
CA LYS A 529 -3.03 23.63 -13.44
C LYS A 529 -3.65 24.58 -14.45
N THR A 530 -4.86 25.04 -14.15
CA THR A 530 -5.61 26.01 -14.96
C THR A 530 -5.32 27.45 -14.52
N ASP A 531 -5.64 28.41 -15.39
CA ASP A 531 -5.61 29.84 -15.10
C ASP A 531 -6.89 30.45 -15.68
N ASN A 532 -7.98 30.31 -14.93
CA ASN A 532 -9.32 30.62 -15.41
C ASN A 532 -9.81 31.93 -14.81
N THR A 533 -10.46 32.75 -15.64
CA THR A 533 -11.12 33.98 -15.16
C THR A 533 -12.21 33.73 -14.10
N ILE A 534 -12.83 32.55 -14.15
CA ILE A 534 -13.68 32.02 -13.09
C ILE A 534 -12.95 30.80 -12.53
N PRO A 535 -12.39 30.88 -11.30
CA PRO A 535 -11.59 29.80 -10.74
C PRO A 535 -12.37 28.49 -10.68
N ASP A 536 -11.81 27.43 -11.25
CA ASP A 536 -12.24 26.06 -10.99
C ASP A 536 -11.39 25.46 -9.85
N LEU A 537 -11.70 24.25 -9.40
CA LEU A 537 -10.95 23.59 -8.33
C LEU A 537 -9.44 23.50 -8.64
N ARG A 538 -9.08 23.35 -9.91
CA ARG A 538 -7.69 23.16 -10.35
C ARG A 538 -6.97 24.45 -10.72
N ASP A 539 -7.56 25.60 -10.42
CA ASP A 539 -6.97 26.90 -10.70
C ASP A 539 -5.66 27.09 -9.94
N LYS A 540 -4.67 27.72 -10.59
CA LYS A 540 -3.34 27.98 -10.04
C LYS A 540 -3.37 28.84 -8.79
N ASP A 541 -4.38 29.68 -8.60
CA ASP A 541 -4.45 30.63 -7.48
C ASP A 541 -5.11 30.02 -6.23
N ASN A 542 -5.63 28.80 -6.33
CA ASN A 542 -6.29 28.12 -5.21
C ASN A 542 -5.29 27.49 -4.23
N LEU A 543 -5.47 27.81 -2.95
CA LEU A 543 -4.74 27.23 -1.83
C LEU A 543 -5.66 26.35 -0.99
N TYR A 544 -5.09 25.29 -0.41
CA TYR A 544 -5.81 24.26 0.32
C TYR A 544 -5.11 23.94 1.63
N ILE A 545 -5.88 23.75 2.69
CA ILE A 545 -5.35 23.08 3.89
C ILE A 545 -5.30 21.57 3.62
N PHE A 546 -4.52 20.82 4.40
CA PHE A 546 -4.33 19.40 4.12
C PHE A 546 -5.65 18.59 4.22
N ALA A 547 -6.59 19.03 5.06
CA ALA A 547 -7.89 18.38 5.19
C ALA A 547 -8.72 18.39 3.90
N ASP A 548 -8.50 19.36 3.00
CA ASP A 548 -9.24 19.50 1.75
C ASP A 548 -8.81 18.47 0.69
N THR A 549 -7.63 17.86 0.86
CA THR A 549 -7.01 16.96 -0.13
C THR A 549 -7.91 15.78 -0.52
N THR A 550 -8.61 15.19 0.46
CA THR A 550 -9.53 14.07 0.23
C THR A 550 -10.65 14.47 -0.73
N THR A 551 -11.26 15.62 -0.50
CA THR A 551 -12.34 16.15 -1.35
C THR A 551 -11.80 16.57 -2.72
N PHE A 552 -10.60 17.15 -2.77
CA PHE A 552 -9.95 17.54 -4.01
C PHE A 552 -9.71 16.32 -4.90
N VAL A 553 -9.07 15.27 -4.37
CA VAL A 553 -8.79 14.01 -5.07
C VAL A 553 -10.08 13.36 -5.55
N ALA A 554 -11.10 13.27 -4.69
CA ALA A 554 -12.39 12.71 -5.06
C ALA A 554 -13.06 13.48 -6.21
N SER A 555 -12.96 14.81 -6.21
CA SER A 555 -13.54 15.67 -7.25
C SER A 555 -12.82 15.52 -8.59
N VAL A 556 -11.48 15.49 -8.59
CA VAL A 556 -10.71 15.25 -9.82
C VAL A 556 -11.02 13.87 -10.40
N ASN A 557 -11.07 12.84 -9.56
CA ASN A 557 -11.44 11.49 -9.99
C ASN A 557 -12.87 11.42 -10.55
N GLY A 558 -13.83 12.13 -9.93
CA GLY A 558 -15.20 12.23 -10.44
C GLY A 558 -15.32 12.94 -11.80
N SER A 559 -14.36 13.81 -12.13
CA SER A 559 -14.33 14.53 -13.42
C SER A 559 -13.77 13.70 -14.58
N ASN A 560 -13.21 12.50 -14.31
CA ASN A 560 -12.49 11.68 -15.29
C ASN A 560 -11.38 12.46 -16.02
N LEU A 561 -10.60 13.27 -15.28
CA LEU A 561 -9.53 14.09 -15.85
C LEU A 561 -8.56 13.20 -16.66
N CYS A 562 -8.36 13.54 -17.93
CA CYS A 562 -7.54 12.75 -18.88
C CYS A 562 -8.01 11.30 -19.05
N GLY A 563 -9.33 11.10 -19.03
CA GLY A 563 -9.98 9.81 -19.20
C GLY A 563 -9.83 8.86 -18.02
N ALA A 564 -9.48 9.37 -16.83
CA ALA A 564 -9.07 8.55 -15.69
C ALA A 564 -9.59 9.04 -14.34
N SER A 565 -9.69 8.11 -13.38
CA SER A 565 -10.35 8.30 -12.08
C SER A 565 -9.56 7.71 -10.89
N ASP A 566 -8.25 7.56 -11.04
CA ASP A 566 -7.29 6.97 -10.09
C ASP A 566 -6.18 7.97 -9.68
N TRP A 567 -6.46 9.26 -9.77
CA TRP A 567 -5.61 10.34 -9.31
C TRP A 567 -5.42 10.30 -7.80
N ARG A 568 -4.21 10.66 -7.36
CA ARG A 568 -3.79 10.71 -5.95
C ARG A 568 -2.83 11.86 -5.71
N LEU A 569 -2.62 12.19 -4.44
CA LEU A 569 -1.50 13.06 -4.08
C LEU A 569 -0.18 12.38 -4.47
N PRO A 570 0.79 13.14 -5.00
CA PRO A 570 2.13 12.64 -5.25
C PRO A 570 2.89 12.44 -3.95
N THR A 571 3.79 11.46 -3.95
CA THR A 571 4.82 11.36 -2.91
C THR A 571 5.86 12.46 -3.11
N VAL A 572 6.66 12.73 -2.08
CA VAL A 572 7.80 13.66 -2.18
C VAL A 572 8.72 13.27 -3.34
N LYS A 573 9.09 11.99 -3.49
CA LYS A 573 10.00 11.50 -4.55
C LYS A 573 9.43 11.70 -5.96
N GLU A 574 8.11 11.56 -6.13
CA GLU A 574 7.46 11.80 -7.42
C GLU A 574 7.51 13.29 -7.80
N PHE A 575 7.20 14.19 -6.86
CA PHE A 575 7.24 15.63 -7.13
C PHE A 575 8.66 16.15 -7.35
N THR A 576 9.62 15.75 -6.53
CA THR A 576 11.03 16.11 -6.77
C THR A 576 11.51 15.49 -8.08
N GLY A 577 10.96 14.35 -8.49
CA GLY A 577 11.15 13.72 -9.79
C GLY A 577 10.93 14.70 -10.95
N ILE A 578 9.86 15.50 -10.94
CA ILE A 578 9.57 16.50 -11.99
C ILE A 578 10.21 17.88 -11.73
N ALA A 579 10.77 18.12 -10.55
CA ALA A 579 11.49 19.35 -10.25
C ALA A 579 12.85 19.41 -10.97
N ASN A 580 13.09 20.50 -11.70
CA ASN A 580 14.32 20.75 -12.44
C ASN A 580 15.25 21.67 -11.65
N HIS A 581 16.36 21.11 -11.14
CA HIS A 581 17.30 21.81 -10.26
C HIS A 581 18.19 22.82 -10.99
N LYS A 582 18.16 22.87 -12.33
CA LYS A 582 18.76 23.94 -13.14
C LYS A 582 17.86 25.17 -13.24
N LEU A 583 16.55 25.00 -13.09
CA LEU A 583 15.57 26.10 -13.15
C LEU A 583 15.32 26.68 -11.77
N TYR A 584 14.84 27.92 -11.72
CA TYR A 584 14.55 28.65 -10.49
C TYR A 584 13.33 29.55 -10.73
N ASN A 585 12.36 29.49 -9.81
CA ASN A 585 11.22 30.40 -9.76
C ASN A 585 10.40 30.50 -11.09
N PRO A 586 9.74 29.42 -11.55
CA PRO A 586 9.62 28.11 -10.92
C PRO A 586 10.67 27.09 -11.41
N ALA A 587 10.96 26.11 -10.57
CA ALA A 587 11.92 25.04 -10.82
C ALA A 587 11.29 23.81 -11.50
N ILE A 588 10.54 24.06 -12.57
CA ILE A 588 9.84 23.05 -13.38
C ILE A 588 9.72 23.54 -14.82
N ASP A 589 9.64 22.64 -15.80
CA ASP A 589 9.53 23.03 -17.21
C ASP A 589 8.15 23.61 -17.53
N ALA A 590 8.08 24.94 -17.64
CA ALA A 590 6.85 25.68 -17.91
C ALA A 590 6.22 25.37 -19.28
N ASN A 591 6.94 24.75 -20.22
CA ASN A 591 6.34 24.32 -21.50
C ASN A 591 5.39 23.13 -21.33
N TYR A 592 5.58 22.34 -20.27
CA TYR A 592 4.76 21.17 -19.93
C TYR A 592 3.90 21.42 -18.70
N PHE A 593 4.39 22.19 -17.73
CA PHE A 593 3.66 22.53 -16.52
C PHE A 593 3.39 24.04 -16.46
N PRO A 594 2.58 24.58 -17.40
CA PRO A 594 2.15 25.97 -17.30
C PRO A 594 1.38 26.16 -15.99
N ASN A 595 1.43 27.36 -15.45
CA ASN A 595 0.68 27.77 -14.26
C ASN A 595 1.09 27.10 -12.93
N THR A 596 2.15 26.28 -12.91
CA THR A 596 2.73 25.82 -11.64
C THR A 596 3.46 26.99 -10.96
N LEU A 597 2.91 27.46 -9.84
CA LEU A 597 3.49 28.57 -9.11
C LEU A 597 4.75 28.17 -8.33
N PRO A 598 5.71 29.10 -8.15
CA PRO A 598 6.97 28.84 -7.44
C PRO A 598 6.78 28.88 -5.91
N ASN A 599 6.07 27.90 -5.38
CA ASN A 599 5.72 27.82 -3.96
C ASN A 599 5.55 26.36 -3.50
N TRP A 600 5.14 26.18 -2.25
CA TRP A 600 4.88 24.90 -1.61
C TRP A 600 3.62 24.20 -2.14
N PHE A 601 3.78 22.91 -2.47
CA PHE A 601 2.71 21.99 -2.80
C PHE A 601 2.66 20.85 -1.79
N TRP A 602 1.44 20.45 -1.43
CA TRP A 602 1.20 19.30 -0.57
C TRP A 602 1.59 17.99 -1.25
N THR A 603 2.16 17.08 -0.46
CA THR A 603 2.39 15.68 -0.87
C THR A 603 1.53 14.72 -0.05
N GLY A 604 1.40 13.49 -0.52
CA GLY A 604 0.83 12.37 0.23
C GLY A 604 1.82 11.69 1.19
N SER A 605 3.06 12.17 1.30
CA SER A 605 4.07 11.56 2.16
C SER A 605 3.90 12.00 3.62
N PRO A 606 3.69 11.06 4.56
CA PRO A 606 3.43 11.38 5.96
C PRO A 606 4.69 11.89 6.65
N ASN A 607 4.53 12.70 7.70
CA ASN A 607 5.60 12.93 8.68
C ASN A 607 5.43 11.95 9.86
N PRO A 608 6.30 10.94 10.02
CA PRO A 608 6.15 9.94 11.08
C PRO A 608 6.42 10.53 12.48
N ALA A 609 7.05 11.72 12.56
CA ALA A 609 7.29 12.39 13.84
C ALA A 609 6.08 13.15 14.38
N SER A 610 5.06 13.45 13.55
CA SER A 610 3.89 14.24 13.98
C SER A 610 2.68 14.01 13.09
N THR A 611 1.52 13.78 13.71
CA THR A 611 0.23 13.67 13.00
C THR A 611 -0.33 15.01 12.53
N LEU A 612 0.22 16.13 13.00
CA LEU A 612 -0.22 17.50 12.68
C LEU A 612 0.47 18.09 11.44
N SER A 613 1.46 17.39 10.87
CA SER A 613 2.20 17.89 9.71
C SER A 613 2.34 16.84 8.61
N MET A 614 2.66 17.31 7.40
CA MET A 614 2.90 16.51 6.19
C MET A 614 4.08 17.10 5.43
N TYR A 615 4.73 16.31 4.57
CA TYR A 615 5.76 16.86 3.70
C TYR A 615 5.16 17.69 2.57
N GLY A 616 5.87 18.75 2.20
CA GLY A 616 5.64 19.52 0.98
C GLY A 616 6.90 19.63 0.13
N VAL A 617 6.69 19.96 -1.14
CA VAL A 617 7.75 20.27 -2.10
C VAL A 617 7.56 21.69 -2.61
N ASP A 618 8.63 22.47 -2.61
CA ASP A 618 8.62 23.86 -3.07
C ASP A 618 9.24 24.01 -4.46
N PHE A 619 8.46 24.51 -5.42
CA PHE A 619 8.95 24.79 -6.77
C PHE A 619 9.60 26.18 -6.91
N GLY A 620 9.68 27.00 -5.87
CA GLY A 620 10.39 28.29 -5.92
C GLY A 620 11.90 28.11 -5.76
N TYR A 621 12.30 27.53 -4.64
CA TYR A 621 13.67 27.34 -4.20
C TYR A 621 14.16 25.89 -4.34
N ARG A 622 13.28 24.93 -4.67
CA ARG A 622 13.58 23.48 -4.86
C ARG A 622 13.76 22.72 -3.54
N ALA A 623 13.03 23.12 -2.50
CA ALA A 623 13.16 22.55 -1.17
C ALA A 623 12.13 21.43 -0.91
N VAL A 624 12.47 20.58 0.04
CA VAL A 624 11.55 19.61 0.65
C VAL A 624 11.56 19.85 2.16
N ASP A 625 10.40 20.03 2.76
CA ASP A 625 10.28 20.25 4.20
C ASP A 625 8.93 19.78 4.74
N VAL A 626 8.81 19.76 6.07
CA VAL A 626 7.60 19.44 6.82
C VAL A 626 6.75 20.71 6.99
N LEU A 627 5.48 20.63 6.63
CA LEU A 627 4.52 21.73 6.67
C LEU A 627 3.36 21.42 7.63
N ASP A 628 2.85 22.45 8.31
CA ASP A 628 1.71 22.35 9.24
C ASP A 628 0.40 22.14 8.47
N LYS A 629 -0.38 21.10 8.80
CA LYS A 629 -1.63 20.75 8.09
C LYS A 629 -2.68 21.88 8.09
N SER A 630 -2.58 22.84 8.99
CA SER A 630 -3.45 24.02 9.06
C SER A 630 -3.05 25.15 8.11
N ALA A 631 -1.84 25.12 7.56
CA ALA A 631 -1.38 26.09 6.56
C ALA A 631 -1.99 25.78 5.18
N SER A 632 -2.17 26.83 4.38
CA SER A 632 -2.72 26.70 3.02
C SER A 632 -1.61 26.63 1.98
N HIS A 633 -1.58 25.55 1.20
CA HIS A 633 -0.58 25.28 0.16
C HIS A 633 -1.24 24.77 -1.13
N TYR A 634 -0.49 24.70 -2.23
CA TYR A 634 -1.04 24.29 -3.53
C TYR A 634 -1.18 22.77 -3.67
N LEU A 635 -2.01 22.33 -4.62
CA LEU A 635 -2.24 20.93 -4.96
C LEU A 635 -2.04 20.66 -6.46
N CYS A 636 -1.38 19.55 -6.76
CA CYS A 636 -1.29 18.97 -8.10
C CYS A 636 -1.28 17.45 -7.95
N LEU A 637 -2.16 16.75 -8.67
CA LEU A 637 -2.28 15.30 -8.56
C LEU A 637 -1.41 14.57 -9.58
N VAL A 638 -1.12 13.32 -9.24
CA VAL A 638 -0.44 12.36 -10.10
C VAL A 638 -1.27 11.08 -10.18
N ARG A 639 -1.09 10.32 -11.26
CA ARG A 639 -1.58 8.95 -11.41
C ARG A 639 -0.52 8.06 -12.05
N GLY A 640 -0.70 6.75 -11.96
CA GLY A 640 0.26 5.73 -12.39
C GLY A 640 0.92 5.00 -11.22
N GLY A 641 1.66 3.94 -11.56
CA GLY A 641 2.30 3.05 -10.61
C GLY A 641 3.39 3.76 -9.82
N GLN A 642 3.42 3.56 -8.51
CA GLN A 642 4.43 4.15 -7.64
C GLN A 642 5.80 3.50 -7.88
N SER A 643 6.87 4.30 -7.88
CA SER A 643 8.22 3.76 -7.73
C SER A 643 8.37 3.25 -6.30
N ILE A 644 8.38 1.93 -6.14
CA ILE A 644 8.55 1.29 -4.84
C ILE A 644 10.04 1.07 -4.59
N ASP A 645 10.56 1.63 -3.50
CA ASP A 645 11.95 1.40 -3.10
C ASP A 645 12.18 -0.08 -2.81
N ALA A 646 13.19 -0.67 -3.45
CA ALA A 646 13.50 -2.07 -3.30
C ALA A 646 15.02 -2.26 -3.22
N PHE A 647 15.49 -2.76 -2.08
CA PHE A 647 16.90 -2.92 -1.77
C PHE A 647 17.28 -4.39 -1.61
N VAL A 648 18.45 -4.75 -2.13
CA VAL A 648 19.08 -6.05 -1.96
C VAL A 648 20.43 -5.85 -1.31
N ASP A 649 20.64 -6.48 -0.16
CA ASP A 649 21.94 -6.49 0.52
C ASP A 649 22.84 -7.55 -0.10
N ASN A 650 23.98 -7.13 -0.65
CA ASN A 650 24.93 -8.02 -1.31
C ASN A 650 25.90 -8.70 -0.32
N SER A 651 25.76 -8.43 0.99
CA SER A 651 26.58 -9.01 2.07
C SER A 651 28.10 -8.79 1.93
N ASN A 652 28.51 -7.82 1.12
CA ASN A 652 29.91 -7.48 0.84
C ASN A 652 30.23 -5.99 1.11
N GLY A 653 29.38 -5.31 1.87
CA GLY A 653 29.46 -3.88 2.15
C GLY A 653 28.77 -2.98 1.12
N THR A 654 28.01 -3.57 0.19
CA THR A 654 27.19 -2.85 -0.79
C THR A 654 25.72 -3.23 -0.71
N VAL A 655 24.85 -2.30 -1.09
CA VAL A 655 23.40 -2.50 -1.19
C VAL A 655 22.95 -2.07 -2.58
N THR A 656 22.28 -2.95 -3.30
CA THR A 656 21.71 -2.65 -4.63
C THR A 656 20.30 -2.10 -4.46
N GLN A 657 20.03 -0.93 -5.03
CA GLN A 657 18.69 -0.38 -5.16
C GLN A 657 18.09 -0.81 -6.50
N THR A 658 17.32 -1.90 -6.47
CA THR A 658 16.80 -2.58 -7.67
C THR A 658 15.83 -1.74 -8.48
N ASN A 659 15.16 -0.75 -7.88
CA ASN A 659 14.26 0.14 -8.61
C ASN A 659 15.00 1.22 -9.41
N THR A 660 16.20 1.64 -9.01
CA THR A 660 16.96 2.67 -9.74
C THR A 660 18.15 2.11 -10.52
N GLY A 661 18.58 0.88 -10.21
CA GLY A 661 19.82 0.29 -10.72
C GLY A 661 21.07 0.82 -10.00
N LEU A 662 20.93 1.68 -9.00
CA LEU A 662 22.07 2.23 -8.25
C LEU A 662 22.62 1.23 -7.25
N MET A 663 23.94 1.18 -7.14
CA MET A 663 24.60 0.50 -6.02
C MET A 663 25.08 1.53 -5.00
N TRP A 664 24.88 1.20 -3.72
CA TRP A 664 25.21 2.06 -2.60
C TRP A 664 26.27 1.42 -1.72
N ALA A 665 27.21 2.22 -1.25
CA ALA A 665 28.06 1.82 -0.14
C ALA A 665 27.17 1.70 1.11
N LYS A 666 27.28 0.57 1.82
CA LYS A 666 26.48 0.32 3.02
C LYS A 666 26.88 1.23 4.18
N CYS A 667 28.15 1.59 4.26
CA CYS A 667 28.69 2.47 5.29
C CYS A 667 28.87 3.90 4.80
N SER A 668 28.67 4.86 5.69
CA SER A 668 29.05 6.25 5.42
C SER A 668 30.56 6.40 5.49
N ILE A 669 31.12 7.40 4.81
CA ILE A 669 32.56 7.69 4.88
C ILE A 669 32.98 7.89 6.36
N GLY A 670 34.11 7.29 6.75
CA GLY A 670 34.63 7.25 8.12
C GLY A 670 34.27 5.98 8.91
N GLN A 671 33.23 5.25 8.48
CA GLN A 671 32.90 3.93 9.01
C GLN A 671 33.58 2.81 8.21
N THR A 672 33.69 1.62 8.81
CA THR A 672 34.25 0.43 8.17
C THR A 672 33.19 -0.68 8.13
N PHE A 673 33.06 -1.36 6.99
CA PHE A 673 32.17 -2.51 6.87
C PHE A 673 32.70 -3.71 7.66
N ASN A 674 31.84 -4.29 8.50
CA ASN A 674 32.11 -5.52 9.24
C ASN A 674 31.35 -6.67 8.58
N SER A 675 32.10 -7.58 7.94
CA SER A 675 31.54 -8.75 7.25
C SER A 675 30.98 -9.81 8.18
N THR A 676 31.32 -9.80 9.47
CA THR A 676 30.83 -10.78 10.45
C THR A 676 29.42 -10.43 10.90
N THR A 677 29.18 -9.15 11.16
CA THR A 677 27.87 -8.65 11.61
C THR A 677 27.01 -8.14 10.45
N ASN A 678 27.61 -7.97 9.27
CA ASN A 678 27.01 -7.32 8.11
C ASN A 678 26.51 -5.89 8.46
N THR A 679 27.29 -5.15 9.25
CA THR A 679 26.99 -3.78 9.69
C THR A 679 28.19 -2.85 9.49
N CYS A 680 28.04 -1.58 9.89
CA CYS A 680 29.08 -0.56 9.82
C CYS A 680 29.60 -0.21 11.21
N ASP A 681 30.90 -0.37 11.42
CA ASP A 681 31.59 -0.07 12.67
C ASP A 681 32.28 1.30 12.61
N GLY A 682 32.55 1.87 13.78
CA GLY A 682 33.20 3.17 13.91
C GLY A 682 32.23 4.34 13.77
N THR A 683 32.79 5.55 13.60
CA THR A 683 32.02 6.79 13.53
C THR A 683 32.12 7.38 12.13
N ALA A 684 30.99 7.76 11.54
CA ALA A 684 31.02 8.47 10.26
C ALA A 684 31.72 9.81 10.43
N THR A 685 32.50 10.20 9.44
CA THR A 685 33.20 11.48 9.41
C THR A 685 32.33 12.48 8.65
N ALA A 686 31.93 13.56 9.33
CA ALA A 686 31.41 14.73 8.65
C ALA A 686 32.59 15.47 8.03
N ASN A 687 32.59 15.60 6.71
CA ASN A 687 33.71 16.18 5.98
C ASN A 687 33.54 17.69 5.90
N ASN A 688 34.58 18.42 6.29
CA ASN A 688 34.66 19.84 6.03
C ASN A 688 34.86 20.02 4.53
N TRP A 689 34.04 20.86 3.91
CA TRP A 689 34.10 21.22 2.50
C TRP A 689 33.57 20.18 1.51
N TRP A 690 32.69 20.68 0.64
CA TRP A 690 32.03 19.90 -0.41
C TRP A 690 33.03 19.23 -1.40
N ILE A 691 34.19 19.82 -1.64
CA ILE A 691 35.23 19.23 -2.51
C ILE A 691 35.85 17.97 -1.91
N ASP A 692 36.02 17.92 -0.60
CA ASP A 692 36.57 16.73 0.05
C ASP A 692 35.58 15.58 -0.07
N ALA A 693 34.27 15.86 0.01
CA ALA A 693 33.23 14.87 -0.27
C ALA A 693 33.33 14.27 -1.68
N LEU A 694 33.53 15.09 -2.72
CA LEU A 694 33.77 14.58 -4.09
C LEU A 694 35.01 13.70 -4.14
N ASN A 695 36.13 14.18 -3.61
CA ASN A 695 37.42 13.50 -3.69
C ASN A 695 37.45 12.17 -2.93
N PHE A 696 36.87 12.11 -1.72
CA PHE A 696 36.83 10.87 -0.94
C PHE A 696 36.15 9.72 -1.69
N THR A 697 35.05 10.01 -2.40
CA THR A 697 34.33 8.97 -3.13
C THR A 697 35.17 8.39 -4.29
N ASN A 698 36.03 9.17 -4.94
CA ASN A 698 36.84 8.71 -6.07
C ASN A 698 37.92 7.69 -5.71
N TYR A 699 38.38 7.71 -4.46
CA TYR A 699 39.39 6.78 -3.95
C TYR A 699 38.80 5.72 -3.02
N PHE A 700 37.48 5.73 -2.84
CA PHE A 700 36.78 4.78 -2.01
C PHE A 700 36.71 3.42 -2.69
N THR A 701 36.88 2.35 -1.91
CA THR A 701 36.76 0.97 -2.40
C THR A 701 36.00 0.13 -1.40
N VAL A 702 34.93 -0.53 -1.84
CA VAL A 702 34.17 -1.50 -1.04
C VAL A 702 33.50 -2.50 -1.99
N GLY A 703 33.29 -3.73 -1.54
CA GLY A 703 32.62 -4.77 -2.33
C GLY A 703 33.33 -5.19 -3.62
N GLY A 704 34.59 -4.77 -3.83
CA GLY A 704 35.33 -4.99 -5.08
C GLY A 704 35.19 -3.86 -6.12
N TYR A 705 34.46 -2.78 -5.81
CA TYR A 705 34.20 -1.66 -6.70
C TYR A 705 35.09 -0.45 -6.37
N ASN A 706 35.44 0.34 -7.40
CA ASN A 706 36.31 1.54 -7.31
C ASN A 706 35.81 2.72 -8.16
N ASP A 707 34.60 2.62 -8.70
CA ASP A 707 33.91 3.60 -9.53
C ASP A 707 32.90 4.44 -8.71
N TRP A 708 33.04 4.42 -7.39
CA TRP A 708 32.22 5.19 -6.46
C TRP A 708 32.29 6.70 -6.71
N ARG A 709 31.15 7.36 -6.50
CA ARG A 709 30.99 8.81 -6.63
C ARG A 709 30.02 9.35 -5.59
N LEU A 710 29.99 10.67 -5.46
CA LEU A 710 28.97 11.37 -4.70
C LEU A 710 27.64 11.34 -5.50
N PRO A 711 26.53 10.88 -4.91
CA PRO A 711 25.22 10.87 -5.56
C PRO A 711 24.73 12.29 -5.82
N ASN A 712 23.95 12.49 -6.88
CA ASN A 712 23.22 13.74 -7.05
C ASN A 712 22.05 13.81 -6.03
N VAL A 713 21.42 14.98 -5.91
CA VAL A 713 20.40 15.21 -4.86
C VAL A 713 19.19 14.28 -4.98
N LYS A 714 18.78 13.91 -6.21
CA LYS A 714 17.66 13.00 -6.45
C LYS A 714 18.02 11.55 -6.17
N GLU A 715 19.23 11.13 -6.56
CA GLU A 715 19.76 9.81 -6.22
C GLU A 715 19.89 9.65 -4.70
N LEU A 716 20.44 10.64 -4.01
CA LEU A 716 20.58 10.61 -2.55
C LEU A 716 19.22 10.59 -1.85
N GLN A 717 18.26 11.37 -2.35
CA GLN A 717 16.88 11.33 -1.86
C GLN A 717 16.22 9.97 -2.05
N ALA A 718 16.62 9.19 -3.07
CA ALA A 718 16.06 7.86 -3.31
C ALA A 718 16.27 6.91 -2.12
N LEU A 719 17.24 7.17 -1.24
CA LEU A 719 17.44 6.42 0.00
C LEU A 719 16.51 6.80 1.15
N ILE A 720 15.84 7.95 1.08
CA ILE A 720 15.00 8.45 2.18
C ILE A 720 13.74 7.60 2.29
N ASP A 721 13.48 7.08 3.49
CA ASP A 721 12.21 6.48 3.86
C ASP A 721 11.39 7.50 4.65
N TYR A 722 10.39 8.10 3.99
CA TYR A 722 9.49 9.09 4.59
C TYR A 722 8.54 8.50 5.64
N ASN A 723 8.59 7.20 5.92
CA ASN A 723 7.88 6.58 7.06
C ASN A 723 8.77 6.41 8.30
N SER A 724 10.06 6.77 8.20
CA SER A 724 11.05 6.64 9.27
C SER A 724 11.68 8.00 9.58
N VAL A 725 12.16 8.18 10.82
CA VAL A 725 12.90 9.38 11.26
C VAL A 725 14.03 8.98 12.20
N ASN A 726 15.12 9.75 12.19
CA ASN A 726 16.28 9.61 13.08
C ASN A 726 16.93 8.20 13.12
N PRO A 727 17.40 7.64 11.99
CA PRO A 727 17.43 8.24 10.66
C PRO A 727 16.26 7.81 9.75
N ALA A 728 15.91 8.67 8.79
CA ALA A 728 14.89 8.46 7.76
C ALA A 728 15.44 7.62 6.58
N ILE A 729 15.87 6.39 6.84
CA ILE A 729 16.42 5.47 5.84
C ILE A 729 16.09 4.02 6.20
N ASN A 730 16.07 3.15 5.19
CA ASN A 730 15.93 1.70 5.38
C ASN A 730 16.99 1.14 6.35
N THR A 731 16.56 0.22 7.22
CA THR A 731 17.37 -0.38 8.29
C THR A 731 18.56 -1.20 7.79
N LEU A 732 18.60 -1.59 6.51
CA LEU A 732 19.79 -2.18 5.88
C LEU A 732 21.00 -1.24 6.00
N PHE A 733 20.80 0.07 6.03
CA PHE A 733 21.86 1.06 6.26
C PHE A 733 22.04 1.33 7.76
N ALA A 734 22.33 0.28 8.53
CA ALA A 734 22.53 0.36 9.98
C ALA A 734 23.62 1.38 10.36
N ASN A 735 23.48 1.99 11.53
CA ASN A 735 24.40 3.01 12.07
C ASN A 735 24.60 4.23 11.17
N THR A 736 23.60 4.58 10.33
CA THR A 736 23.61 5.83 9.56
C THR A 736 23.43 7.03 10.50
N PRO A 737 24.36 8.01 10.52
CA PRO A 737 24.13 9.25 11.23
C PRO A 737 22.86 9.98 10.81
N SER A 738 22.09 10.44 11.78
CA SER A 738 20.97 11.38 11.57
C SER A 738 21.54 12.79 11.40
N GLY A 739 21.66 13.25 10.15
CA GLY A 739 22.22 14.57 9.84
C GLY A 739 22.26 14.83 8.34
N ASN A 740 22.92 15.92 7.94
CA ASN A 740 23.03 16.31 6.54
C ASN A 740 24.00 15.40 5.79
N TYR A 741 23.66 15.05 4.54
CA TYR A 741 24.54 14.36 3.61
C TYR A 741 24.71 15.18 2.34
N TRP A 742 25.96 15.37 1.93
CA TRP A 742 26.28 16.07 0.70
C TRP A 742 25.79 15.31 -0.53
N SER A 743 25.27 16.06 -1.51
CA SER A 743 25.07 15.58 -2.88
C SER A 743 26.06 16.24 -3.85
N SER A 744 26.26 15.68 -5.04
CA SER A 744 27.06 16.28 -6.10
C SER A 744 26.34 17.40 -6.87
N SER A 745 25.08 17.70 -6.50
CA SER A 745 24.26 18.71 -7.16
C SER A 745 24.54 20.12 -6.64
N LEU A 746 24.70 21.05 -7.56
CA LEU A 746 24.93 22.47 -7.26
C LEU A 746 23.64 23.23 -7.03
N TYR A 747 23.67 24.22 -6.14
CA TYR A 747 22.57 25.17 -5.99
C TYR A 747 22.64 26.22 -7.11
N THR A 748 22.03 25.91 -8.25
CA THR A 748 22.12 26.75 -9.46
C THR A 748 21.34 28.06 -9.34
N ASN A 749 21.80 29.09 -10.05
CA ASN A 749 21.20 30.43 -10.19
C ASN A 749 21.48 31.46 -9.08
N THR A 750 22.61 31.34 -8.40
CA THR A 750 23.16 32.40 -7.54
C THR A 750 24.67 32.49 -7.73
N THR A 751 25.28 33.63 -7.40
CA THR A 751 26.73 33.75 -7.20
C THR A 751 27.20 33.08 -5.90
N SER A 752 26.33 32.26 -5.27
CA SER A 752 26.59 31.67 -3.96
C SER A 752 27.37 30.37 -4.10
N ASP A 753 28.15 30.10 -3.06
CA ASP A 753 29.01 28.94 -2.89
C ASP A 753 28.23 27.73 -2.36
N TYR A 754 27.01 27.46 -2.86
CA TYR A 754 26.09 26.51 -2.23
C TYR A 754 26.00 25.18 -3.01
N ALA A 755 25.84 24.09 -2.26
CA ALA A 755 25.52 22.77 -2.79
C ALA A 755 24.30 22.19 -2.06
N TRP A 756 23.63 21.23 -2.70
CA TRP A 756 22.47 20.55 -2.14
C TRP A 756 22.89 19.47 -1.14
N PHE A 757 22.14 19.38 -0.05
CA PHE A 757 22.22 18.27 0.90
C PHE A 757 20.84 17.65 1.11
N VAL A 758 20.85 16.40 1.57
CA VAL A 758 19.66 15.69 2.05
C VAL A 758 19.84 15.40 3.53
N ASN A 759 18.88 15.78 4.37
CA ASN A 759 18.94 15.55 5.81
C ASN A 759 18.36 14.17 6.14
N PHE A 760 19.16 13.27 6.71
CA PHE A 760 18.74 11.92 7.07
C PHE A 760 18.05 11.85 8.43
N ALA A 761 17.89 12.94 9.18
CA ALA A 761 17.04 12.95 10.37
C ALA A 761 15.55 12.91 9.99
N ASN A 762 15.16 13.64 8.95
CA ASN A 762 13.76 13.81 8.55
C ASN A 762 13.52 13.87 7.02
N GLY A 763 14.51 13.63 6.17
CA GLY A 763 14.33 13.65 4.71
C GLY A 763 14.16 15.03 4.07
N SER A 764 14.43 16.15 4.78
CA SER A 764 14.39 17.49 4.19
C SER A 764 15.54 17.72 3.21
N ILE A 765 15.33 18.64 2.25
CA ILE A 765 16.29 18.96 1.19
C ILE A 765 16.43 20.47 1.07
N HIS A 766 17.65 20.96 1.25
CA HIS A 766 17.99 22.38 1.12
C HIS A 766 19.41 22.56 0.54
N GLY A 767 19.75 23.79 0.21
CA GLY A 767 21.12 24.18 -0.11
C GLY A 767 21.74 24.99 1.02
N HIS A 768 23.01 24.74 1.32
CA HIS A 768 23.81 25.63 2.16
C HIS A 768 25.24 25.75 1.63
N GLY A 769 26.02 26.65 2.24
CA GLY A 769 27.39 26.94 1.82
C GLY A 769 28.25 25.67 1.81
N ARG A 770 29.10 25.54 0.79
CA ARG A 770 30.07 24.45 0.61
C ARG A 770 31.15 24.42 1.70
N GLY A 771 31.18 25.42 2.58
CA GLY A 771 32.00 25.54 3.80
C GLY A 771 31.65 24.56 4.93
N TRP A 772 30.43 24.01 4.92
CA TRP A 772 29.86 23.28 6.05
C TRP A 772 30.31 21.80 6.09
N SER A 773 30.06 21.17 7.25
CA SER A 773 30.45 19.78 7.52
C SER A 773 29.24 18.86 7.41
N ASP A 774 29.20 18.03 6.37
CA ASP A 774 28.14 17.03 6.18
C ASP A 774 28.74 15.64 5.94
N TYR A 775 27.90 14.62 6.12
CA TYR A 775 28.26 13.23 5.88
C TYR A 775 28.25 12.89 4.38
N VAL A 776 28.83 11.74 4.03
CA VAL A 776 28.94 11.28 2.65
C VAL A 776 28.59 9.80 2.57
N ARG A 777 27.71 9.47 1.62
CA ARG A 777 27.38 8.09 1.25
C ARG A 777 27.63 7.89 -0.25
N PRO A 778 28.65 7.12 -0.64
CA PRO A 778 28.96 6.89 -2.05
C PRO A 778 27.91 6.03 -2.77
N CYS A 779 27.72 6.31 -4.06
CA CYS A 779 26.96 5.48 -5.00
C CYS A 779 27.80 5.13 -6.25
N ALA A 780 27.36 4.14 -7.02
CA ALA A 780 27.92 3.74 -8.31
C ALA A 780 26.79 3.38 -9.30
N ALA A 781 27.05 3.52 -10.61
CA ALA A 781 26.07 3.25 -11.66
C ALA A 781 26.20 1.82 -12.23
N ASP A 782 25.18 1.02 -11.93
CA ASP A 782 24.71 -0.25 -12.52
C ASP A 782 25.58 -1.52 -12.61
N TYR A 783 24.93 -2.61 -12.19
CA TYR A 783 25.36 -4.03 -12.14
C TYR A 783 24.79 -4.84 -13.32
N LEU A 784 23.99 -4.24 -14.23
CA LEU A 784 23.40 -4.90 -15.40
C LEU A 784 24.41 -5.49 -16.42
N LEU A 785 25.72 -5.48 -16.14
CA LEU A 785 26.79 -6.01 -17.00
C LEU A 785 27.51 -7.27 -16.48
N ILE A 786 27.09 -7.87 -15.36
CA ILE A 786 27.63 -9.20 -14.99
C ILE A 786 26.60 -10.26 -15.38
N PRO A 787 26.83 -11.06 -16.44
CA PRO A 787 26.05 -12.26 -16.66
C PRO A 787 26.36 -13.20 -15.48
N MET A 788 25.40 -13.39 -14.59
CA MET A 788 25.44 -14.50 -13.65
C MET A 788 25.19 -15.77 -14.49
N TYR A 789 26.24 -16.57 -14.62
CA TYR A 789 26.26 -17.88 -15.26
C TYR A 789 25.37 -18.89 -14.55
#